data_AF-A0A0Q6DHT9-F1
#
_entry.id   AF-A0A0Q6DHT9-F1
#
_cell.length_a   1.000
_cell.length_b   1.000
_cell.length_c   1.000
_cell.angle_alpha   90.00
_cell.angle_beta   90.00
_cell.angle_gamma   90.00
#
_symmetry.space_group_name_H-M   'P 1'
#
loop_
_entity.id
_entity.type
_entity.pdbx_description
1 polymer ?
#
loop_
_entity_poly.entity_id
_entity_poly.type
_entity_poly.pdbx_seq_one_letter_code
_entity_poly.pdbx_strand_id
1 'polypeptide(L)'
;MNALLAQFIPEARDLLEQAGTGMLALERDHRSQSVINDVFRAVHTLKGSSGLFDIAPLTRLVHAAEDLLGEVRTGQLEVTPDIVDRLLDSLDLVGQWIDSLEAREKLPVDAEGAMAERVAVLRQWLEPRETGAAGGAATAEAPLPPPDWLGELAEADRMAAFSAVSAGPLVAWSFRPDEGCFFRGDDPLAMVRQSPGLLALRVLPQDGAFPDLAGFDPLTSILAFEILSRPSAAGIEEHMRYAAEAVEIRPIEAADLALPAGSSAGGPVFGDFGRLAQGYLDSGDAASLAHAAATLLGMVAGDSFQASALRWCQLILATSGLGEVDLLARMVEAVATGVLPPRRPAAASIPTPAPAVSSATSSADPAERRRVHAVAREQLAVLETQTDAAVAGGRLESVGAILVRLGRASGLDLEADVAASLAPVRASGDLTALRAVVARLEGGKVGPAPGPSPIPAERADVAARTEPEPRAAEAPEAAAPEVKPVGRVLRIDQSKIDSIMNLVAELIVAKNGLSYLATRAEEVHGARAVAREIKDQFAVIDRITQGLQVGVMSVRMMPVGQVFQRFPRLVRDISRKLGKKIELVIEGEDTEADKNVLESLADPLIHMVRNSLDHGIELPEDRLAAGKSEHGTLRITARQENDFVVIEVRDDGKGIDPDAVKRKCVASGVITAERAAQMSDEEAANLVFAAGFSTKEVVSDLSGRGVGMDVVRSAVVKAGGDVMLRSTLGQGTSVVVRLPLTMAVTRIVTIDCQGRIFGIPMDLVVETVRLKTEDIHRFKDMETFVLRDAIIPIVRLARLLDLPAEEGASEAAGDEAVMVVRIGRERVGVIVDGFRERMEVIVKPLEGVLDGMPGFSGTALLGDGRVLLILDLQEML
;
A
#
# COMPACT_ATOMS: atom_id res chain seq x y z
N MET A 1 -6.45 -16.24 -7.93
CA MET A 1 -5.14 -16.32 -7.27
C MET A 1 -4.94 -15.02 -6.53
N ASN A 2 -4.81 -15.05 -5.20
CA ASN A 2 -4.41 -13.91 -4.39
C ASN A 2 -3.11 -13.30 -4.97
N ALA A 3 -3.01 -11.96 -5.06
CA ALA A 3 -1.88 -11.27 -5.66
C ALA A 3 -0.53 -11.62 -5.00
N LEU A 4 -0.52 -11.82 -3.68
CA LEU A 4 0.65 -12.29 -2.94
C LEU A 4 1.03 -13.72 -3.37
N LEU A 5 0.05 -14.62 -3.51
CA LEU A 5 0.26 -16.00 -3.98
C LEU A 5 0.80 -16.03 -5.41
N ALA A 6 0.36 -15.09 -6.26
CA ALA A 6 0.83 -14.96 -7.65
C ALA A 6 2.29 -14.51 -7.78
N GLN A 7 2.83 -13.81 -6.77
CA GLN A 7 4.27 -13.53 -6.65
C GLN A 7 5.03 -14.71 -6.02
N PHE A 8 4.48 -15.28 -4.94
CA PHE A 8 5.08 -16.36 -4.17
C PHE A 8 5.22 -17.67 -4.96
N ILE A 9 4.28 -18.03 -5.85
CA ILE A 9 4.36 -19.29 -6.60
C ILE A 9 5.59 -19.35 -7.53
N PRO A 10 5.92 -18.30 -8.32
CA PRO A 10 7.21 -18.21 -9.02
C PRO A 10 8.42 -18.23 -8.08
N GLU A 11 8.43 -17.38 -7.04
CA GLU A 11 9.56 -17.26 -6.10
C GLU A 11 9.85 -18.57 -5.38
N ALA A 12 8.81 -19.26 -4.91
CA ALA A 12 8.90 -20.57 -4.29
C ALA A 12 9.41 -21.64 -5.25
N ARG A 13 9.04 -21.60 -6.55
CA ARG A 13 9.58 -22.53 -7.56
C ARG A 13 11.07 -22.29 -7.79
N ASP A 14 11.50 -21.04 -7.91
CA ASP A 14 12.92 -20.70 -8.08
C ASP A 14 13.76 -21.11 -6.85
N LEU A 15 13.21 -20.95 -5.63
CA LEU A 15 13.83 -21.41 -4.38
C LEU A 15 13.86 -22.94 -4.25
N LEU A 16 12.80 -23.64 -4.69
CA LEU A 16 12.75 -25.11 -4.72
C LEU A 16 13.75 -25.68 -5.74
N GLU A 17 13.89 -25.08 -6.93
CA GLU A 17 14.88 -25.51 -7.94
C GLU A 17 16.32 -25.31 -7.43
N GLN A 18 16.60 -24.20 -6.75
CA GLN A 18 17.88 -23.96 -6.08
C GLN A 18 18.15 -24.98 -4.97
N ALA A 19 17.19 -25.21 -4.07
CA ALA A 19 17.32 -26.16 -2.96
C ALA A 19 17.52 -27.60 -3.46
N GLY A 20 16.74 -28.05 -4.45
CA GLY A 20 16.85 -29.38 -5.05
C GLY A 20 18.17 -29.58 -5.79
N THR A 21 18.60 -28.59 -6.58
CA THR A 21 19.91 -28.62 -7.27
C THR A 21 21.07 -28.71 -6.29
N GLY A 22 21.02 -27.96 -5.18
CA GLY A 22 22.01 -28.07 -4.11
C GLY A 22 21.96 -29.41 -3.39
N MET A 23 20.78 -29.97 -3.11
CA MET A 23 20.66 -31.27 -2.45
C MET A 23 21.26 -32.42 -3.29
N LEU A 24 21.04 -32.40 -4.61
CA LEU A 24 21.67 -33.33 -5.56
C LEU A 24 23.19 -33.13 -5.70
N ALA A 25 23.73 -31.98 -5.30
CA ALA A 25 25.17 -31.78 -5.15
C ALA A 25 25.69 -32.32 -3.80
N LEU A 26 24.91 -32.23 -2.71
CA LEU A 26 25.23 -32.85 -1.42
C LEU A 26 25.22 -34.38 -1.48
N GLU A 27 24.35 -34.99 -2.29
CA GLU A 27 24.37 -36.43 -2.61
C GLU A 27 25.75 -36.89 -3.16
N ARG A 28 26.49 -35.99 -3.80
CA ARG A 28 27.79 -36.27 -4.42
C ARG A 28 28.98 -35.82 -3.57
N ASP A 29 28.85 -34.69 -2.89
CA ASP A 29 29.82 -34.18 -1.92
C ASP A 29 29.13 -33.75 -0.61
N HIS A 30 28.94 -34.74 0.25
CA HIS A 30 28.30 -34.65 1.56
C HIS A 30 29.01 -33.70 2.54
N ARG A 31 30.16 -33.12 2.16
CA ARG A 31 31.00 -32.24 3.00
C ARG A 31 31.12 -30.81 2.45
N SER A 32 30.43 -30.50 1.35
CA SER A 32 30.51 -29.20 0.70
C SER A 32 29.76 -28.11 1.47
N GLN A 33 30.43 -27.51 2.44
CA GLN A 33 29.87 -26.49 3.33
C GLN A 33 29.30 -25.25 2.61
N SER A 34 29.79 -24.89 1.41
CA SER A 34 29.14 -23.85 0.60
C SER A 34 27.74 -24.29 0.18
N VAL A 35 27.60 -25.49 -0.37
CA VAL A 35 26.31 -26.03 -0.83
C VAL A 35 25.33 -26.21 0.33
N ILE A 36 25.80 -26.64 1.51
CA ILE A 36 24.97 -26.70 2.73
C ILE A 36 24.39 -25.31 3.07
N ASN A 37 25.22 -24.26 3.01
CA ASN A 37 24.76 -22.89 3.29
C ASN A 37 23.83 -22.33 2.20
N ASP A 38 24.06 -22.65 0.93
CA ASP A 38 23.21 -22.22 -0.18
C ASP A 38 21.83 -22.91 -0.14
N VAL A 39 21.78 -24.22 0.14
CA VAL A 39 20.53 -24.98 0.35
C VAL A 39 19.78 -24.45 1.58
N PHE A 40 20.48 -24.25 2.71
CA PHE A 40 19.87 -23.67 3.92
C PHE A 40 19.26 -22.29 3.64
N ARG A 41 19.93 -21.42 2.88
CA ARG A 41 19.41 -20.10 2.49
C ARG A 41 18.16 -20.19 1.62
N ALA A 42 18.12 -21.10 0.65
CA ALA A 42 16.95 -21.30 -0.18
C ALA A 42 15.73 -21.76 0.64
N VAL A 43 15.91 -22.73 1.54
CA VAL A 43 14.83 -23.24 2.42
C VAL A 43 14.42 -22.19 3.47
N HIS A 44 15.35 -21.44 4.04
CA HIS A 44 15.06 -20.36 4.99
C HIS A 44 14.26 -19.21 4.33
N THR A 45 14.61 -18.82 3.11
CA THR A 45 13.84 -17.82 2.33
C THR A 45 12.46 -18.37 1.97
N LEU A 46 12.34 -19.67 1.70
CA LEU A 46 11.07 -20.35 1.48
C LEU A 46 10.20 -20.39 2.77
N LYS A 47 10.80 -20.50 3.97
CA LYS A 47 10.07 -20.36 5.25
C LYS A 47 9.58 -18.93 5.43
N GLY A 48 10.44 -17.93 5.22
CA GLY A 48 10.09 -16.51 5.37
C GLY A 48 8.96 -16.08 4.44
N SER A 49 9.02 -16.48 3.17
CA SER A 49 7.98 -16.19 2.18
C SER A 49 6.69 -17.00 2.39
N SER A 50 6.77 -18.28 2.76
CA SER A 50 5.57 -19.08 3.08
C SER A 50 4.83 -18.62 4.33
N GLY A 51 5.54 -18.04 5.31
CA GLY A 51 4.96 -17.43 6.51
C GLY A 51 4.08 -16.19 6.25
N LEU A 52 4.05 -15.67 5.02
CA LEU A 52 3.12 -14.61 4.59
C LEU A 52 1.71 -15.14 4.27
N PHE A 53 1.51 -16.46 4.31
CA PHE A 53 0.25 -17.12 3.95
C PHE A 53 -0.26 -17.99 5.10
N ASP A 54 -1.58 -17.97 5.33
CA ASP A 54 -2.26 -18.86 6.29
C ASP A 54 -2.39 -20.28 5.73
N ILE A 55 -1.23 -20.91 5.53
CA ILE A 55 -1.04 -22.22 4.91
C ILE A 55 -0.17 -23.05 5.85
N ALA A 56 -0.71 -23.31 7.05
CA ALA A 56 -0.02 -23.99 8.14
C ALA A 56 0.67 -25.32 7.76
N PRO A 57 0.13 -26.18 6.87
CA PRO A 57 0.81 -27.42 6.48
C PRO A 57 2.12 -27.18 5.70
N LEU A 58 2.13 -26.18 4.82
CA LEU A 58 3.31 -25.83 4.01
C LEU A 58 4.39 -25.21 4.91
N THR A 59 4.00 -24.22 5.72
CA THR A 59 4.92 -23.54 6.64
C THR A 59 5.56 -24.51 7.65
N ARG A 60 4.79 -25.46 8.21
CA ARG A 60 5.31 -26.47 9.16
C ARG A 60 6.30 -27.45 8.51
N LEU A 61 6.06 -27.86 7.26
CA LEU A 61 6.97 -28.77 6.56
C LEU A 61 8.29 -28.08 6.19
N VAL A 62 8.23 -26.85 5.67
CA VAL A 62 9.44 -26.07 5.34
C VAL A 62 10.26 -25.77 6.61
N HIS A 63 9.60 -25.45 7.73
CA HIS A 63 10.27 -25.26 9.02
C HIS A 63 11.02 -26.52 9.48
N ALA A 64 10.38 -27.69 9.46
CA ALA A 64 11.02 -28.95 9.84
C ALA A 64 12.19 -29.36 8.92
N ALA A 65 12.17 -28.96 7.65
CA ALA A 65 13.29 -29.12 6.73
C ALA A 65 14.44 -28.15 7.04
N GLU A 66 14.14 -26.89 7.41
CA GLU A 66 15.13 -25.91 7.85
C GLU A 66 15.81 -26.32 9.16
N ASP A 67 15.05 -26.82 10.15
CA ASP A 67 15.57 -27.32 11.43
C ASP A 67 16.64 -28.40 11.19
N LEU A 68 16.33 -29.37 10.34
CA LEU A 68 17.24 -30.48 10.00
C LEU A 68 18.48 -30.01 9.23
N LEU A 69 18.32 -29.06 8.31
CA LEU A 69 19.45 -28.40 7.63
C LEU A 69 20.26 -27.51 8.59
N GLY A 70 19.66 -27.02 9.67
CA GLY A 70 20.31 -26.29 10.75
C GLY A 70 21.37 -27.13 11.46
N GLU A 71 20.99 -28.32 11.92
CA GLU A 71 21.91 -29.26 12.60
C GLU A 71 22.99 -29.83 11.67
N VAL A 72 22.69 -29.95 10.38
CA VAL A 72 23.69 -30.24 9.33
C VAL A 72 24.68 -29.08 9.16
N ARG A 73 24.20 -27.84 9.16
CA ARG A 73 25.01 -26.62 8.98
C ARG A 73 25.88 -26.31 10.20
N THR A 74 25.42 -26.61 11.42
CA THR A 74 26.22 -26.50 12.66
C THR A 74 27.22 -27.66 12.83
N GLY A 75 27.08 -28.74 12.05
CA GLY A 75 27.94 -29.92 12.10
C GLY A 75 27.61 -30.89 13.22
N GLN A 76 26.43 -30.79 13.83
CA GLN A 76 25.92 -31.75 14.82
C GLN A 76 25.40 -33.04 14.15
N LEU A 77 24.96 -32.93 12.90
CA LEU A 77 24.48 -34.04 12.07
C LEU A 77 25.29 -34.15 10.77
N GLU A 78 25.91 -35.31 10.49
CA GLU A 78 26.51 -35.56 9.17
C GLU A 78 25.41 -35.78 8.12
N VAL A 79 25.58 -35.19 6.93
CA VAL A 79 24.71 -35.48 5.77
C VAL A 79 24.81 -36.96 5.43
N THR A 80 23.66 -37.60 5.19
CA THR A 80 23.59 -38.98 4.69
C THR A 80 22.60 -39.07 3.53
N PRO A 81 22.68 -40.10 2.66
CA PRO A 81 21.73 -40.28 1.56
C PRO A 81 20.27 -40.32 2.02
N ASP A 82 19.97 -41.00 3.14
CA ASP A 82 18.61 -41.06 3.70
C ASP A 82 18.11 -39.68 4.18
N ILE A 83 18.99 -38.79 4.66
CA ILE A 83 18.60 -37.39 4.95
C ILE A 83 18.34 -36.60 3.64
N VAL A 84 19.19 -36.80 2.63
CA VAL A 84 19.05 -36.16 1.30
C VAL A 84 17.74 -36.58 0.61
N ASP A 85 17.48 -37.88 0.53
CA ASP A 85 16.26 -38.46 -0.06
C ASP A 85 15.00 -37.92 0.64
N ARG A 86 15.04 -37.75 1.97
CA ARG A 86 13.89 -37.32 2.78
C ARG A 86 13.64 -35.83 2.75
N LEU A 87 14.68 -35.03 2.55
CA LEU A 87 14.55 -33.61 2.25
C LEU A 87 14.02 -33.42 0.82
N LEU A 88 14.48 -34.21 -0.17
CA LEU A 88 13.92 -34.21 -1.53
C LEU A 88 12.44 -34.63 -1.56
N ASP A 89 12.06 -35.74 -0.91
CA ASP A 89 10.67 -36.19 -0.67
C ASP A 89 9.76 -35.07 -0.11
N SER A 90 10.34 -34.15 0.67
CA SER A 90 9.64 -33.06 1.34
C SER A 90 9.56 -31.81 0.46
N LEU A 91 10.63 -31.45 -0.26
CA LEU A 91 10.64 -30.34 -1.23
C LEU A 91 9.72 -30.63 -2.42
N ASP A 92 9.69 -31.88 -2.92
CA ASP A 92 8.77 -32.31 -3.98
C ASP A 92 7.30 -32.23 -3.55
N LEU A 93 6.99 -32.52 -2.27
CA LEU A 93 5.65 -32.35 -1.71
C LEU A 93 5.27 -30.86 -1.61
N VAL A 94 6.20 -29.98 -1.20
CA VAL A 94 5.98 -28.53 -1.23
C VAL A 94 5.77 -28.04 -2.67
N GLY A 95 6.50 -28.57 -3.66
CA GLY A 95 6.27 -28.30 -5.08
C GLY A 95 4.84 -28.67 -5.55
N GLN A 96 4.37 -29.87 -5.20
CA GLN A 96 3.00 -30.31 -5.49
C GLN A 96 1.93 -29.45 -4.80
N TRP A 97 2.23 -28.90 -3.62
CA TRP A 97 1.38 -27.94 -2.93
C TRP A 97 1.39 -26.56 -3.60
N ILE A 98 2.54 -26.06 -4.06
CA ILE A 98 2.66 -24.83 -4.86
C ILE A 98 1.85 -24.95 -6.17
N ASP A 99 1.95 -26.08 -6.88
CA ASP A 99 1.15 -26.38 -8.07
C ASP A 99 -0.36 -26.46 -7.75
N SER A 100 -0.72 -27.03 -6.60
CA SER A 100 -2.12 -27.09 -6.13
C SER A 100 -2.67 -25.70 -5.78
N LEU A 101 -1.84 -24.83 -5.20
CA LEU A 101 -2.16 -23.44 -4.88
C LEU A 101 -2.31 -22.59 -6.16
N GLU A 102 -1.49 -22.82 -7.18
CA GLU A 102 -1.63 -22.21 -8.50
C GLU A 102 -2.94 -22.63 -9.19
N ALA A 103 -3.26 -23.93 -9.16
CA ALA A 103 -4.40 -24.49 -9.88
C ALA A 103 -5.74 -24.35 -9.16
N ARG A 104 -5.77 -24.21 -7.82
CA ARG A 104 -6.99 -24.30 -6.99
C ARG A 104 -7.06 -23.30 -5.83
N GLU A 105 -6.00 -22.51 -5.60
CA GLU A 105 -5.88 -21.55 -4.47
C GLU A 105 -6.03 -22.19 -3.08
N LYS A 106 -5.92 -23.52 -3.00
CA LYS A 106 -6.05 -24.32 -1.78
C LYS A 106 -5.16 -25.55 -1.88
N LEU A 107 -4.65 -25.98 -0.73
CA LEU A 107 -3.98 -27.27 -0.60
C LEU A 107 -4.94 -28.45 -0.86
N PRO A 108 -4.41 -29.63 -1.22
CA PRO A 108 -5.16 -30.89 -1.17
C PRO A 108 -5.77 -31.16 0.22
N VAL A 109 -6.88 -31.88 0.27
CA VAL A 109 -7.64 -32.15 1.53
C VAL A 109 -6.82 -33.02 2.51
N ASP A 110 -5.91 -33.81 1.97
CA ASP A 110 -4.96 -34.69 2.64
C ASP A 110 -3.66 -34.01 3.10
N ALA A 111 -3.47 -32.71 2.82
CA ALA A 111 -2.21 -32.01 3.08
C ALA A 111 -1.81 -31.94 4.57
N GLU A 112 -2.75 -31.91 5.51
CA GLU A 112 -2.41 -32.03 6.95
C GLU A 112 -1.83 -33.42 7.28
N GLY A 113 -2.34 -34.48 6.66
CA GLY A 113 -1.84 -35.84 6.86
C GLY A 113 -0.45 -36.03 6.25
N ALA A 114 -0.26 -35.58 5.01
CA ALA A 114 1.03 -35.62 4.32
C ALA A 114 2.10 -34.75 5.02
N MET A 115 1.71 -33.58 5.56
CA MET A 115 2.57 -32.77 6.42
C MET A 115 2.96 -33.53 7.69
N ALA A 116 1.98 -34.09 8.42
CA ALA A 116 2.26 -34.79 9.67
C ALA A 116 3.17 -36.00 9.47
N GLU A 117 3.00 -36.76 8.38
CA GLU A 117 3.87 -37.88 8.00
C GLU A 117 5.31 -37.41 7.73
N ARG A 118 5.51 -36.39 6.88
CA ARG A 118 6.86 -35.90 6.56
C ARG A 118 7.55 -35.23 7.75
N VAL A 119 6.85 -34.40 8.52
CA VAL A 119 7.40 -33.75 9.72
C VAL A 119 7.79 -34.79 10.79
N ALA A 120 6.99 -35.85 10.97
CA ALA A 120 7.32 -36.94 11.88
C ALA A 120 8.50 -37.80 11.41
N VAL A 121 8.79 -37.84 10.11
CA VAL A 121 10.02 -38.47 9.58
C VAL A 121 11.23 -37.56 9.77
N LEU A 122 11.17 -36.30 9.33
CA LEU A 122 12.29 -35.34 9.47
C LEU A 122 12.75 -35.15 10.93
N ARG A 123 11.83 -35.25 11.90
CA ARG A 123 12.17 -35.12 13.33
C ARG A 123 12.89 -36.33 13.94
N GLN A 124 12.91 -37.51 13.29
CA GLN A 124 13.63 -38.70 13.79
C GLN A 124 15.17 -38.54 13.79
N TRP A 125 15.72 -37.54 13.09
CA TRP A 125 17.13 -37.15 13.17
C TRP A 125 17.40 -36.00 14.15
N LEU A 126 16.35 -35.30 14.60
CA LEU A 126 16.42 -34.22 15.60
C LEU A 126 16.13 -34.75 17.02
N GLU A 127 15.43 -35.86 17.16
CA GLU A 127 15.27 -36.57 18.43
C GLU A 127 16.61 -37.18 18.90
N PRO A 128 17.03 -36.98 20.16
CA PRO A 128 18.29 -37.54 20.67
C PRO A 128 18.30 -39.07 20.62
N ARG A 129 19.20 -39.66 19.81
CA ARG A 129 19.41 -41.11 19.76
C ARG A 129 19.79 -41.64 21.14
N GLU A 130 18.95 -42.50 21.72
CA GLU A 130 19.14 -43.05 23.06
C GLU A 130 20.38 -43.97 23.19
N THR A 131 21.56 -43.38 23.43
CA THR A 131 22.61 -44.06 24.20
C THR A 131 22.19 -44.02 25.68
N GLY A 132 21.25 -44.88 26.04
CA GLY A 132 20.33 -44.64 27.14
C GLY A 132 20.91 -44.71 28.56
N ALA A 133 20.39 -43.83 29.43
CA ALA A 133 20.25 -44.06 30.87
C ALA A 133 19.10 -43.22 31.43
N ALA A 134 18.15 -43.86 32.13
CA ALA A 134 17.13 -43.27 33.02
C ALA A 134 16.37 -42.03 32.50
N GLY A 135 15.22 -42.27 31.84
CA GLY A 135 14.39 -41.20 31.26
C GLY A 135 13.90 -40.15 32.27
N GLY A 136 14.11 -38.89 31.91
CA GLY A 136 13.25 -37.79 32.36
C GLY A 136 12.01 -37.76 31.48
N ALA A 137 10.82 -37.78 32.07
CA ALA A 137 9.61 -37.46 31.33
C ALA A 137 9.69 -36.01 30.82
N ALA A 138 9.12 -35.74 29.66
CA ALA A 138 8.94 -34.36 29.19
C ALA A 138 8.08 -33.60 30.21
N THR A 139 8.72 -32.81 31.06
CA THR A 139 8.05 -31.84 31.90
C THR A 139 7.38 -30.84 30.97
N ALA A 140 6.05 -30.78 31.01
CA ALA A 140 5.36 -29.57 30.57
C ALA A 140 5.98 -28.41 31.36
N GLU A 141 6.67 -27.53 30.66
CA GLU A 141 7.53 -26.52 31.28
C GLU A 141 6.66 -25.64 32.17
N ALA A 142 7.00 -25.60 33.47
CA ALA A 142 6.16 -24.93 34.45
C ALA A 142 6.04 -23.45 34.06
N PRO A 143 4.83 -22.84 34.08
CA PRO A 143 4.65 -21.45 33.69
C PRO A 143 5.69 -20.55 34.37
N LEU A 144 6.51 -19.87 33.57
CA LEU A 144 7.56 -19.01 34.07
C LEU A 144 6.95 -17.98 35.02
N PRO A 145 7.59 -17.71 36.18
CA PRO A 145 6.99 -16.85 37.19
C PRO A 145 6.70 -15.45 36.63
N PRO A 146 5.60 -14.81 37.07
CA PRO A 146 5.29 -13.43 36.70
C PRO A 146 6.49 -12.53 37.03
N PRO A 147 6.87 -11.59 36.14
CA PRO A 147 8.12 -10.85 36.31
C PRO A 147 8.02 -9.85 37.46
N ASP A 148 9.09 -9.77 38.27
CA ASP A 148 9.11 -9.02 39.53
C ASP A 148 8.73 -7.54 39.38
N TRP A 149 9.05 -6.94 38.22
CA TRP A 149 8.73 -5.54 37.89
C TRP A 149 7.22 -5.23 37.89
N LEU A 150 6.34 -6.22 37.81
CA LEU A 150 4.89 -6.01 38.00
C LEU A 150 4.60 -5.38 39.37
N GLY A 151 5.36 -5.73 40.41
CA GLY A 151 5.27 -5.10 41.73
C GLY A 151 5.64 -3.62 41.75
N GLU A 152 6.45 -3.17 40.79
CA GLU A 152 6.94 -1.79 40.64
C GLU A 152 6.04 -0.89 39.78
N LEU A 153 4.99 -1.44 39.15
CA LEU A 153 3.90 -0.65 38.58
C LEU A 153 3.13 0.13 39.67
N ALA A 154 2.38 1.16 39.28
CA ALA A 154 1.46 1.82 40.20
C ALA A 154 0.31 0.88 40.61
N GLU A 155 -0.08 0.92 41.89
CA GLU A 155 -1.19 0.12 42.42
C GLU A 155 -2.50 0.36 41.64
N ALA A 156 -2.75 1.62 41.25
CA ALA A 156 -3.92 2.01 40.46
C ALA A 156 -3.95 1.32 39.07
N ASP A 157 -2.80 1.24 38.39
CA ASP A 157 -2.70 0.62 37.06
C ASP A 157 -2.90 -0.90 37.16
N ARG A 158 -2.34 -1.54 38.20
CA ARG A 158 -2.60 -2.96 38.50
C ARG A 158 -4.07 -3.22 38.81
N MET A 159 -4.72 -2.37 39.60
CA MET A 159 -6.15 -2.50 39.92
C MET A 159 -7.04 -2.28 38.70
N ALA A 160 -6.70 -1.32 37.82
CA ALA A 160 -7.39 -1.11 36.54
C ALA A 160 -7.23 -2.32 35.60
N ALA A 161 -6.01 -2.87 35.50
CA ALA A 161 -5.73 -4.07 34.74
C ALA A 161 -6.50 -5.30 35.26
N PHE A 162 -6.53 -5.52 36.58
CA PHE A 162 -7.31 -6.58 37.24
C PHE A 162 -8.81 -6.46 36.91
N SER A 163 -9.35 -5.24 36.97
CA SER A 163 -10.76 -4.96 36.63
C SER A 163 -11.09 -5.34 35.17
N ALA A 164 -10.10 -5.29 34.27
CA ALA A 164 -10.25 -5.53 32.84
C ALA A 164 -10.04 -6.99 32.40
N VAL A 165 -9.68 -7.90 33.31
CA VAL A 165 -9.44 -9.34 33.02
C VAL A 165 -10.65 -10.02 32.37
N SER A 166 -11.87 -9.58 32.72
CA SER A 166 -13.12 -10.08 32.13
C SER A 166 -13.26 -9.80 30.63
N ALA A 167 -12.33 -9.03 30.02
CA ALA A 167 -12.28 -8.74 28.59
C ALA A 167 -11.17 -9.48 27.82
N GLY A 168 -10.32 -10.29 28.45
CA GLY A 168 -9.28 -11.07 27.77
C GLY A 168 -8.10 -11.52 28.65
N PRO A 169 -7.23 -12.40 28.13
CA PRO A 169 -6.00 -12.79 28.83
C PRO A 169 -5.05 -11.59 29.03
N LEU A 170 -4.21 -11.65 30.06
CA LEU A 170 -3.18 -10.64 30.30
C LEU A 170 -1.80 -11.16 29.89
N VAL A 171 -1.00 -10.26 29.35
CA VAL A 171 0.38 -10.52 28.95
C VAL A 171 1.27 -9.37 29.44
N ALA A 172 2.30 -9.72 30.19
CA ALA A 172 3.41 -8.83 30.52
C ALA A 172 4.57 -9.14 29.58
N TRP A 173 5.18 -8.12 29.00
CA TRP A 173 6.33 -8.27 28.13
C TRP A 173 7.33 -7.14 28.34
N SER A 174 8.59 -7.38 27.96
CA SER A 174 9.63 -6.35 27.92
C SER A 174 10.20 -6.24 26.51
N PHE A 175 10.69 -5.05 26.16
CA PHE A 175 11.31 -4.76 24.87
C PHE A 175 12.61 -3.99 25.08
N ARG A 176 13.69 -4.47 24.48
CA ARG A 176 15.03 -3.87 24.53
C ARG A 176 15.48 -3.60 23.09
N PRO A 177 15.27 -2.38 22.57
CA PRO A 177 15.66 -2.04 21.21
C PRO A 177 17.17 -2.22 21.02
N ASP A 178 17.54 -2.62 19.80
CA ASP A 178 18.93 -2.53 19.35
C ASP A 178 19.41 -1.07 19.43
N GLU A 179 20.67 -0.88 19.86
CA GLU A 179 21.27 0.43 20.09
C GLU A 179 21.20 1.32 18.84
N GLY A 180 21.32 0.74 17.65
CA GLY A 180 21.30 1.45 16.36
C GLY A 180 19.91 1.79 15.80
N CYS A 181 18.81 1.58 16.53
CA CYS A 181 17.46 1.68 15.97
C CYS A 181 17.10 3.08 15.40
N PHE A 182 17.55 4.18 16.02
CA PHE A 182 17.31 5.53 15.50
C PHE A 182 17.98 5.78 14.13
N PHE A 183 19.10 5.11 13.82
CA PHE A 183 19.72 5.18 12.48
C PHE A 183 18.88 4.50 11.38
N ARG A 184 18.00 3.56 11.73
CA ARG A 184 17.04 2.93 10.81
C ARG A 184 15.74 3.72 10.66
N GLY A 185 15.54 4.74 11.51
CA GLY A 185 14.26 5.47 11.61
C GLY A 185 13.23 4.80 12.51
N ASP A 186 13.62 3.78 13.28
CA ASP A 186 12.76 3.13 14.26
C ASP A 186 12.47 4.10 15.43
N ASP A 187 11.22 4.21 15.88
CA ASP A 187 10.85 4.86 17.15
C ASP A 187 10.30 3.81 18.13
N PRO A 188 11.15 3.28 19.03
CA PRO A 188 10.73 2.30 20.03
C PRO A 188 9.56 2.73 20.92
N LEU A 189 9.49 4.02 21.27
CA LEU A 189 8.43 4.54 22.11
C LEU A 189 7.10 4.59 21.34
N ALA A 190 7.13 4.94 20.05
CA ALA A 190 5.96 4.85 19.18
C ALA A 190 5.52 3.40 18.96
N MET A 191 6.45 2.47 18.71
CA MET A 191 6.16 1.04 18.54
C MET A 191 5.47 0.46 19.78
N VAL A 192 5.99 0.77 20.97
CA VAL A 192 5.42 0.32 22.26
C VAL A 192 4.08 1.01 22.55
N ARG A 193 3.93 2.31 22.30
CA ARG A 193 2.67 3.04 22.51
C ARG A 193 1.55 2.64 21.53
N GLN A 194 1.89 2.02 20.41
CA GLN A 194 0.94 1.45 19.45
C GLN A 194 0.57 -0.01 19.77
N SER A 195 1.16 -0.63 20.79
CA SER A 195 0.89 -2.03 21.12
C SER A 195 -0.60 -2.30 21.41
N PRO A 196 -1.19 -3.39 20.87
CA PRO A 196 -2.60 -3.69 21.07
C PRO A 196 -2.93 -3.84 22.55
N GLY A 197 -4.06 -3.25 22.98
CA GLY A 197 -4.61 -3.49 24.31
C GLY A 197 -3.76 -3.04 25.50
N LEU A 198 -2.74 -2.18 25.28
CA LEU A 198 -1.88 -1.57 26.31
C LEU A 198 -2.66 -1.13 27.56
N LEU A 199 -2.14 -1.50 28.74
CA LEU A 199 -2.70 -1.16 30.06
C LEU A 199 -1.73 -0.33 30.92
N ALA A 200 -0.45 -0.71 30.96
CA ALA A 200 0.58 0.02 31.70
C ALA A 200 1.93 -0.05 30.97
N LEU A 201 2.77 0.97 31.18
CA LEU A 201 4.07 1.13 30.52
C LEU A 201 5.09 1.73 31.50
N ARG A 202 6.26 1.09 31.61
CA ARG A 202 7.46 1.67 32.22
C ARG A 202 8.51 1.91 31.13
N VAL A 203 9.29 2.97 31.30
CA VAL A 203 10.46 3.29 30.46
C VAL A 203 11.66 3.39 31.39
N LEU A 204 12.72 2.64 31.09
CA LEU A 204 13.90 2.47 31.93
C LEU A 204 15.17 2.68 31.10
N PRO A 205 16.30 3.09 31.70
CA PRO A 205 17.60 2.98 31.05
C PRO A 205 18.01 1.50 30.89
N GLN A 206 18.52 1.12 29.73
CA GLN A 206 18.86 -0.26 29.37
C GLN A 206 19.91 -0.89 30.31
N ASP A 207 20.89 -0.10 30.76
CA ASP A 207 21.94 -0.47 31.72
C ASP A 207 21.61 -0.06 33.18
N GLY A 208 20.35 0.26 33.48
CA GLY A 208 19.90 0.59 34.85
C GLY A 208 20.25 2.00 35.34
N ALA A 209 21.09 2.76 34.62
CA ALA A 209 21.36 4.18 34.86
C ALA A 209 21.42 4.97 33.54
N PHE A 210 20.99 6.23 33.56
CA PHE A 210 21.22 7.14 32.45
C PHE A 210 22.68 7.62 32.45
N PRO A 211 23.35 7.73 31.29
CA PRO A 211 24.71 8.27 31.21
C PRO A 211 24.73 9.77 31.51
N ASP A 212 25.88 10.27 31.95
CA ASP A 212 26.14 11.72 32.06
C ASP A 212 25.94 12.40 30.69
N LEU A 213 25.54 13.68 30.70
CA LEU A 213 25.30 14.49 29.49
C LEU A 213 26.46 14.54 28.48
N ALA A 214 27.70 14.25 28.93
CA ALA A 214 28.89 14.20 28.07
C ALA A 214 29.09 12.84 27.37
N GLY A 215 28.39 11.79 27.80
CA GLY A 215 28.37 10.45 27.19
C GLY A 215 27.04 10.09 26.55
N PHE A 216 26.12 11.04 26.40
CA PHE A 216 24.84 10.84 25.74
C PHE A 216 25.00 11.00 24.21
N ASP A 217 24.90 9.90 23.47
CA ASP A 217 24.79 9.93 22.00
C ASP A 217 23.30 10.01 21.60
N PRO A 218 22.85 11.08 20.91
CA PRO A 218 21.47 11.22 20.49
C PRO A 218 21.04 10.27 19.36
N LEU A 219 21.96 9.45 18.82
CA LEU A 219 21.69 8.49 17.74
C LEU A 219 21.63 7.03 18.23
N THR A 220 21.87 6.77 19.52
CA THR A 220 21.74 5.43 20.12
C THR A 220 20.54 5.29 21.05
N SER A 221 19.83 4.16 20.99
CA SER A 221 18.80 3.83 21.97
C SER A 221 19.42 3.30 23.26
N ILE A 222 19.19 4.03 24.36
CA ILE A 222 19.53 3.63 25.73
C ILE A 222 18.28 3.25 26.55
N LEU A 223 17.13 3.04 25.90
CA LEU A 223 15.82 2.88 26.55
C LEU A 223 15.30 1.44 26.44
N ALA A 224 15.00 0.83 27.59
CA ALA A 224 14.24 -0.41 27.69
C ALA A 224 12.79 -0.12 28.14
N PHE A 225 11.87 -1.01 27.78
CA PHE A 225 10.44 -0.87 28.04
C PHE A 225 9.88 -2.11 28.75
N GLU A 226 8.98 -1.90 29.71
CA GLU A 226 8.22 -2.96 30.38
C GLU A 226 6.72 -2.65 30.25
N ILE A 227 5.94 -3.63 29.78
CA ILE A 227 4.59 -3.41 29.26
C ILE A 227 3.60 -4.44 29.82
N LEU A 228 2.47 -3.98 30.34
CA LEU A 228 1.30 -4.81 30.63
C LEU A 228 0.21 -4.56 29.58
N SER A 229 -0.37 -5.62 29.01
CA SER A 229 -1.29 -5.54 27.86
C SER A 229 -2.31 -6.70 27.83
N ARG A 230 -3.33 -6.60 26.96
CA ARG A 230 -4.46 -7.54 26.82
C ARG A 230 -4.55 -8.45 25.57
N PRO A 231 -3.67 -8.40 24.55
CA PRO A 231 -3.70 -9.40 23.48
C PRO A 231 -3.11 -10.73 24.00
N SER A 232 -3.31 -11.82 23.26
CA SER A 232 -2.52 -13.04 23.47
C SER A 232 -1.05 -12.79 23.13
N ALA A 233 -0.14 -13.67 23.59
CA ALA A 233 1.29 -13.60 23.25
C ALA A 233 1.52 -13.48 21.74
N ALA A 234 0.83 -14.30 20.94
CA ALA A 234 0.80 -14.23 19.48
C ALA A 234 0.44 -12.85 18.89
N GLY A 235 -0.38 -12.05 19.59
CA GLY A 235 -0.71 -10.68 19.16
C GLY A 235 0.39 -9.65 19.48
N ILE A 236 1.25 -9.92 20.45
CA ILE A 236 2.50 -9.16 20.66
C ILE A 236 3.58 -9.63 19.69
N GLU A 237 3.71 -10.95 19.47
CA GLU A 237 4.61 -11.54 18.46
C GLU A 237 4.29 -11.01 17.05
N GLU A 238 3.01 -10.85 16.70
CA GLU A 238 2.60 -10.23 15.44
C GLU A 238 2.91 -8.73 15.38
N HIS A 239 2.61 -7.97 16.44
CA HIS A 239 2.90 -6.53 16.51
C HIS A 239 4.41 -6.23 16.48
N MET A 240 5.21 -7.10 17.11
CA MET A 240 6.68 -7.00 17.17
C MET A 240 7.39 -7.99 16.24
N ARG A 241 6.75 -8.41 15.13
CA ARG A 241 7.29 -9.41 14.19
C ARG A 241 8.70 -9.11 13.69
N TYR A 242 9.04 -7.84 13.51
CA TYR A 242 10.36 -7.38 13.05
C TYR A 242 11.38 -7.14 14.19
N ALA A 243 10.99 -7.37 15.44
CA ALA A 243 11.79 -7.18 16.64
C ALA A 243 11.62 -8.33 17.66
N ALA A 244 11.16 -9.51 17.21
CA ALA A 244 10.77 -10.60 18.10
C ALA A 244 11.92 -11.12 18.99
N GLU A 245 13.16 -11.12 18.48
CA GLU A 245 14.37 -11.49 19.24
C GLU A 245 14.72 -10.49 20.36
N ALA A 246 14.16 -9.28 20.31
CA ALA A 246 14.35 -8.20 21.28
C ALA A 246 13.21 -8.09 22.32
N VAL A 247 12.26 -9.02 22.30
CA VAL A 247 11.03 -9.00 23.10
C VAL A 247 10.88 -10.27 23.94
N GLU A 248 10.76 -10.12 25.26
CA GLU A 248 10.45 -11.24 26.17
C GLU A 248 8.98 -11.18 26.59
N ILE A 249 8.23 -12.27 26.42
CA ILE A 249 6.77 -12.31 26.63
C ILE A 249 6.41 -13.34 27.70
N ARG A 250 5.59 -12.96 28.69
CA ARG A 250 5.06 -13.85 29.73
C ARG A 250 3.54 -13.70 29.87
N PRO A 251 2.76 -14.80 29.83
CA PRO A 251 1.33 -14.77 30.17
C PRO A 251 1.16 -14.53 31.68
N ILE A 252 0.14 -13.77 32.07
CA ILE A 252 -0.10 -13.34 33.46
C ILE A 252 -1.55 -13.64 33.86
N GLU A 253 -1.76 -14.09 35.09
CA GLU A 253 -3.10 -14.27 35.64
C GLU A 253 -3.50 -13.08 36.53
N ALA A 254 -4.80 -12.87 36.70
CA ALA A 254 -5.35 -11.80 37.54
C ALA A 254 -4.76 -11.80 38.97
N ALA A 255 -4.59 -13.01 39.54
CA ALA A 255 -4.04 -13.22 40.87
C ALA A 255 -2.61 -12.70 41.06
N ASP A 256 -1.85 -12.52 39.98
CA ASP A 256 -0.45 -12.10 40.02
C ASP A 256 -0.32 -10.56 40.02
N LEU A 257 -1.38 -9.83 39.64
CA LEU A 257 -1.46 -8.36 39.80
C LEU A 257 -1.81 -7.94 41.23
N ALA A 258 -2.41 -8.83 42.02
CA ALA A 258 -2.88 -8.57 43.38
C ALA A 258 -1.71 -8.54 44.39
N LEU A 259 -0.88 -7.50 44.26
CA LEU A 259 0.33 -7.23 45.04
C LEU A 259 0.12 -5.95 45.87
N PRO A 260 -0.24 -6.08 47.16
CA PRO A 260 -0.38 -4.94 48.06
C PRO A 260 0.96 -4.24 48.32
N ALA A 261 0.93 -2.92 48.46
CA ALA A 261 2.10 -2.08 48.64
C ALA A 261 1.94 -1.12 49.84
N GLY A 262 3.07 -0.58 50.33
CA GLY A 262 3.11 0.36 51.46
C GLY A 262 3.79 -0.22 52.71
N SER A 263 3.90 0.60 53.76
CA SER A 263 4.46 0.16 55.05
C SER A 263 3.42 -0.56 55.90
N SER A 264 3.80 -1.64 56.57
CA SER A 264 2.93 -2.35 57.51
C SER A 264 2.79 -1.57 58.82
N ALA A 265 1.57 -1.19 59.19
CA ALA A 265 1.30 -0.40 60.40
C ALA A 265 1.28 -1.26 61.67
N GLY A 266 0.75 -2.49 61.58
CA GLY A 266 0.60 -3.43 62.70
C GLY A 266 -0.48 -3.04 63.73
N GLY A 267 -1.01 -4.03 64.44
CA GLY A 267 -1.99 -3.81 65.51
C GLY A 267 -2.99 -4.95 65.70
N PRO A 268 -3.63 -5.07 66.88
CA PRO A 268 -4.55 -6.18 67.18
C PRO A 268 -5.81 -6.19 66.30
N VAL A 269 -6.30 -5.01 65.92
CA VAL A 269 -7.51 -4.83 65.09
C VAL A 269 -7.42 -5.59 63.76
N PHE A 270 -6.24 -5.68 63.17
CA PHE A 270 -6.02 -6.43 61.94
C PHE A 270 -6.16 -7.95 62.15
N GLY A 271 -5.68 -8.47 63.28
CA GLY A 271 -5.83 -9.88 63.66
C GLY A 271 -7.27 -10.24 64.08
N ASP A 272 -8.02 -9.29 64.65
CA ASP A 272 -9.46 -9.44 64.89
C ASP A 272 -10.25 -9.46 63.58
N PHE A 273 -9.94 -8.54 62.65
CA PHE A 273 -10.49 -8.54 61.30
C PHE A 273 -10.20 -9.85 60.57
N GLY A 274 -8.97 -10.36 60.60
CA GLY A 274 -8.60 -11.62 59.95
C GLY A 274 -9.47 -12.81 60.39
N ARG A 275 -9.71 -12.96 61.71
CA ARG A 275 -10.60 -14.00 62.26
C ARG A 275 -12.04 -13.83 61.80
N LEU A 276 -12.56 -12.61 61.84
CA LEU A 276 -13.94 -12.28 61.47
C LEU A 276 -14.20 -12.44 59.97
N ALA A 277 -13.25 -12.00 59.15
CA ALA A 277 -13.26 -12.12 57.69
C ALA A 277 -13.15 -13.59 57.23
N GLN A 278 -12.29 -14.40 57.87
CA GLN A 278 -12.24 -15.84 57.59
C GLN A 278 -13.59 -16.51 57.87
N GLY A 279 -14.25 -16.15 58.98
CA GLY A 279 -15.61 -16.66 59.29
C GLY A 279 -16.66 -16.32 58.22
N TYR A 280 -16.51 -15.21 57.49
CA TYR A 280 -17.37 -14.88 56.34
C TYR A 280 -16.99 -15.65 55.06
N LEU A 281 -15.70 -15.93 54.82
CA LEU A 281 -15.28 -16.84 53.73
C LEU A 281 -15.82 -18.26 53.98
N ASP A 282 -15.65 -18.78 55.20
CA ASP A 282 -16.09 -20.13 55.61
C ASP A 282 -17.62 -20.31 55.55
N SER A 283 -18.39 -19.22 55.65
CA SER A 283 -19.86 -19.22 55.61
C SER A 283 -20.46 -18.71 54.29
N GLY A 284 -19.64 -18.24 53.35
CA GLY A 284 -20.07 -17.73 52.04
C GLY A 284 -20.68 -16.32 52.04
N ASP A 285 -20.52 -15.53 53.11
CA ASP A 285 -21.10 -14.19 53.21
C ASP A 285 -20.20 -13.10 52.60
N ALA A 286 -20.24 -13.00 51.27
CA ALA A 286 -19.56 -11.98 50.49
C ALA A 286 -19.91 -10.54 50.92
N ALA A 287 -21.15 -10.30 51.36
CA ALA A 287 -21.66 -8.97 51.66
C ALA A 287 -21.15 -8.46 53.00
N SER A 288 -21.19 -9.30 54.05
CA SER A 288 -20.59 -8.96 55.34
C SER A 288 -19.07 -8.82 55.24
N LEU A 289 -18.39 -9.63 54.43
CA LEU A 289 -16.97 -9.49 54.17
C LEU A 289 -16.62 -8.15 53.48
N ALA A 290 -17.35 -7.78 52.43
CA ALA A 290 -17.17 -6.49 51.75
C ALA A 290 -17.42 -5.30 52.69
N HIS A 291 -18.45 -5.39 53.54
CA HIS A 291 -18.77 -4.35 54.53
C HIS A 291 -17.71 -4.24 55.63
N ALA A 292 -17.19 -5.35 56.14
CA ALA A 292 -16.10 -5.36 57.11
C ALA A 292 -14.81 -4.77 56.52
N ALA A 293 -14.47 -5.13 55.28
CA ALA A 293 -13.29 -4.58 54.59
C ALA A 293 -13.42 -3.06 54.36
N ALA A 294 -14.60 -2.59 53.94
CA ALA A 294 -14.90 -1.17 53.79
C ALA A 294 -14.75 -0.39 55.12
N THR A 295 -15.28 -0.98 56.20
CA THR A 295 -15.27 -0.36 57.53
C THR A 295 -13.85 -0.20 58.07
N LEU A 296 -12.99 -1.23 57.91
CA LEU A 296 -11.60 -1.15 58.34
C LEU A 296 -10.77 -0.21 57.44
N LEU A 297 -10.99 -0.22 56.12
CA LEU A 297 -10.28 0.66 55.19
C LEU A 297 -10.50 2.15 55.54
N GLY A 298 -11.71 2.51 55.98
CA GLY A 298 -12.04 3.87 56.45
C GLY A 298 -11.39 4.29 57.78
N MET A 299 -10.66 3.39 58.47
CA MET A 299 -10.00 3.66 59.76
C MET A 299 -8.47 3.61 59.69
N VAL A 300 -7.90 3.34 58.51
CA VAL A 300 -6.47 3.01 58.33
C VAL A 300 -5.81 4.02 57.38
N ALA A 301 -4.52 4.32 57.59
CA ALA A 301 -3.75 5.20 56.72
C ALA A 301 -3.68 4.65 55.29
N GLY A 302 -4.07 5.45 54.29
CA GLY A 302 -4.31 4.99 52.92
C GLY A 302 -3.08 4.49 52.16
N ASP A 303 -1.89 4.87 52.61
CA ASP A 303 -0.56 4.49 52.11
C ASP A 303 0.03 3.25 52.82
N SER A 304 -0.68 2.67 53.80
CA SER A 304 -0.24 1.45 54.48
C SER A 304 -0.52 0.17 53.70
N PHE A 305 0.31 -0.86 53.96
CA PHE A 305 0.16 -2.20 53.38
C PHE A 305 -1.24 -2.79 53.64
N GLN A 306 -1.77 -2.60 54.85
CA GLN A 306 -3.10 -3.06 55.22
C GLN A 306 -4.20 -2.33 54.44
N ALA A 307 -4.08 -1.03 54.19
CA ALA A 307 -5.04 -0.30 53.35
C ALA A 307 -4.99 -0.76 51.89
N SER A 308 -3.80 -1.07 51.35
CA SER A 308 -3.66 -1.66 50.01
C SER A 308 -4.31 -3.05 49.92
N ALA A 309 -4.02 -3.95 50.88
CA ALA A 309 -4.64 -5.28 50.91
C ALA A 309 -6.17 -5.23 51.06
N LEU A 310 -6.71 -4.25 51.80
CA LEU A 310 -8.16 -4.00 51.91
C LEU A 310 -8.77 -3.48 50.60
N ARG A 311 -8.06 -2.61 49.84
CA ARG A 311 -8.47 -2.20 48.49
C ARG A 311 -8.57 -3.41 47.55
N TRP A 312 -7.58 -4.29 47.59
CA TRP A 312 -7.57 -5.54 46.82
C TRP A 312 -8.72 -6.48 47.22
N CYS A 313 -8.98 -6.69 48.53
CA CYS A 313 -10.17 -7.41 48.99
C CYS A 313 -11.47 -6.87 48.37
N GLN A 314 -11.68 -5.54 48.43
CA GLN A 314 -12.89 -4.93 47.87
C GLN A 314 -12.99 -5.11 46.35
N LEU A 315 -11.88 -4.96 45.61
CA LEU A 315 -11.87 -5.10 44.17
C LEU A 315 -12.18 -6.54 43.72
N ILE A 316 -11.59 -7.54 44.38
CA ILE A 316 -11.83 -8.96 44.07
C ILE A 316 -13.30 -9.32 44.35
N LEU A 317 -13.86 -8.87 45.48
CA LEU A 317 -15.28 -9.05 45.81
C LEU A 317 -16.22 -8.36 44.81
N ALA A 318 -15.87 -7.17 44.33
CA ALA A 318 -16.66 -6.45 43.33
C ALA A 318 -16.58 -7.07 41.93
N THR A 319 -15.45 -7.70 41.58
CA THR A 319 -15.19 -8.25 40.23
C THR A 319 -15.63 -9.70 40.09
N SER A 320 -15.45 -10.51 41.14
CA SER A 320 -15.64 -11.97 41.11
C SER A 320 -16.52 -12.53 42.24
N GLY A 321 -16.97 -11.69 43.18
CA GLY A 321 -17.69 -12.16 44.37
C GLY A 321 -16.81 -13.12 45.18
N LEU A 322 -17.32 -14.33 45.42
CA LEU A 322 -16.55 -15.44 46.01
C LEU A 322 -16.08 -16.46 44.97
N GLY A 323 -15.89 -16.06 43.71
CA GLY A 323 -15.24 -16.91 42.70
C GLY A 323 -13.76 -17.18 43.02
N GLU A 324 -13.08 -16.18 43.60
CA GLU A 324 -11.64 -16.19 43.90
C GLU A 324 -11.36 -16.37 45.41
N VAL A 325 -11.93 -17.40 46.04
CA VAL A 325 -11.85 -17.62 47.50
C VAL A 325 -10.40 -17.69 48.00
N ASP A 326 -9.50 -18.38 47.29
CA ASP A 326 -8.09 -18.50 47.68
C ASP A 326 -7.35 -17.15 47.60
N LEU A 327 -7.67 -16.31 46.61
CA LEU A 327 -7.08 -14.98 46.50
C LEU A 327 -7.60 -14.05 47.60
N LEU A 328 -8.90 -14.12 47.92
CA LEU A 328 -9.50 -13.40 49.03
C LEU A 328 -8.92 -13.82 50.38
N ALA A 329 -8.74 -15.13 50.61
CA ALA A 329 -8.10 -15.65 51.81
C ALA A 329 -6.67 -15.12 51.95
N ARG A 330 -5.88 -15.12 50.86
CA ARG A 330 -4.53 -14.51 50.84
C ARG A 330 -4.54 -13.01 51.18
N MET A 331 -5.52 -12.24 50.68
CA MET A 331 -5.64 -10.81 51.01
C MET A 331 -6.08 -10.59 52.47
N VAL A 332 -7.01 -11.41 52.99
CA VAL A 332 -7.43 -11.36 54.40
C VAL A 332 -6.27 -11.71 55.35
N GLU A 333 -5.49 -12.73 55.02
CA GLU A 333 -4.27 -13.10 55.75
C GLU A 333 -3.20 -12.00 55.63
N ALA A 334 -3.07 -11.35 54.47
CA ALA A 334 -2.16 -10.21 54.28
C ALA A 334 -2.55 -8.99 55.14
N VAL A 335 -3.84 -8.66 55.26
CA VAL A 335 -4.31 -7.63 56.20
C VAL A 335 -3.95 -8.03 57.64
N ALA A 336 -4.26 -9.26 58.03
CA ALA A 336 -4.13 -9.73 59.41
C ALA A 336 -2.67 -9.85 59.90
N THR A 337 -1.75 -10.23 59.02
CA THR A 337 -0.32 -10.44 59.33
C THR A 337 0.56 -9.25 58.94
N GLY A 338 0.14 -8.43 57.99
CA GLY A 338 0.97 -7.39 57.38
C GLY A 338 2.02 -7.91 56.39
N VAL A 339 1.88 -9.15 55.90
CA VAL A 339 2.77 -9.80 54.92
C VAL A 339 1.92 -10.59 53.92
N LEU A 340 2.18 -10.48 52.62
CA LEU A 340 1.45 -11.26 51.60
C LEU A 340 1.88 -12.74 51.66
N PRO A 341 0.99 -13.71 51.97
CA PRO A 341 1.34 -15.12 51.92
C PRO A 341 1.61 -15.60 50.48
N PRO A 342 2.55 -16.56 50.30
CA PRO A 342 2.86 -17.12 48.98
C PRO A 342 1.64 -17.82 48.37
N ARG A 343 1.61 -17.87 47.04
CA ARG A 343 0.53 -18.50 46.27
C ARG A 343 0.56 -20.03 46.49
N ARG A 344 -0.60 -20.63 46.78
CA ARG A 344 -0.76 -22.10 46.78
C ARG A 344 -0.91 -22.59 45.32
N PRO A 345 -0.28 -23.71 44.93
CA PRO A 345 -0.47 -24.27 43.59
C PRO A 345 -1.91 -24.80 43.45
N ALA A 346 -2.57 -24.48 42.33
CA ALA A 346 -3.95 -24.89 42.09
C ALA A 346 -4.06 -26.40 41.82
N ALA A 347 -5.11 -27.03 42.34
CA ALA A 347 -5.50 -28.37 41.92
C ALA A 347 -6.14 -28.30 40.53
N ALA A 348 -5.62 -29.08 39.57
CA ALA A 348 -6.01 -28.96 38.17
C ALA A 348 -7.52 -29.21 37.97
N SER A 349 -8.21 -28.21 37.40
CA SER A 349 -9.61 -28.29 36.97
C SER A 349 -9.69 -28.12 35.45
N ILE A 350 -10.62 -28.82 34.82
CA ILE A 350 -10.69 -28.95 33.36
C ILE A 350 -11.51 -27.77 32.78
N PRO A 351 -10.96 -26.98 31.83
CA PRO A 351 -11.70 -25.86 31.25
C PRO A 351 -12.88 -26.34 30.39
N THR A 352 -14.03 -25.70 30.56
CA THR A 352 -15.24 -25.91 29.74
C THR A 352 -15.30 -24.82 28.66
N PRO A 353 -15.65 -25.12 27.39
CA PRO A 353 -15.58 -24.14 26.30
C PRO A 353 -16.62 -23.03 26.42
N ALA A 354 -16.18 -21.78 26.22
CA ALA A 354 -17.01 -20.59 26.15
C ALA A 354 -17.54 -20.35 24.71
N PRO A 355 -18.64 -19.58 24.53
CA PRO A 355 -19.35 -19.48 23.24
C PRO A 355 -18.69 -18.52 22.23
N ALA A 356 -19.13 -18.62 20.97
CA ALA A 356 -18.56 -17.91 19.82
C ALA A 356 -18.68 -16.37 19.90
N VAL A 357 -17.65 -15.69 19.39
CA VAL A 357 -17.55 -14.22 19.33
C VAL A 357 -18.30 -13.69 18.10
N SER A 358 -19.10 -12.64 18.29
CA SER A 358 -19.72 -11.89 17.18
C SER A 358 -18.72 -10.94 16.54
N SER A 359 -18.72 -10.86 15.20
CA SER A 359 -17.86 -9.94 14.46
C SER A 359 -18.20 -8.47 14.74
N ALA A 360 -17.18 -7.65 14.99
CA ALA A 360 -17.26 -6.20 15.03
C ALA A 360 -16.43 -5.58 13.90
N THR A 361 -16.87 -4.45 13.36
CA THR A 361 -16.33 -3.84 12.13
C THR A 361 -14.97 -3.18 12.32
N SER A 362 -14.15 -3.22 11.26
CA SER A 362 -12.89 -2.47 11.16
C SER A 362 -13.07 -0.97 11.43
N SER A 363 -12.02 -0.33 11.96
CA SER A 363 -12.00 1.06 12.40
C SER A 363 -10.78 1.76 11.79
N ALA A 364 -11.00 2.58 10.75
CA ALA A 364 -9.96 3.27 9.97
C ALA A 364 -9.01 4.18 10.78
N ASP A 365 -7.84 4.50 10.21
CA ASP A 365 -6.74 5.27 10.83
C ASP A 365 -7.16 6.68 11.32
N PRO A 366 -6.79 7.10 12.55
CA PRO A 366 -6.97 8.47 13.03
C PRO A 366 -6.31 9.58 12.18
N ALA A 367 -5.23 9.34 11.43
CA ALA A 367 -4.67 10.34 10.51
C ALA A 367 -5.49 10.45 9.21
N GLU A 368 -5.96 9.34 8.66
CA GLU A 368 -6.88 9.29 7.52
C GLU A 368 -8.21 10.01 7.78
N ARG A 369 -8.86 9.74 8.93
CA ARG A 369 -10.10 10.45 9.32
C ARG A 369 -9.91 11.97 9.34
N ARG A 370 -8.77 12.47 9.82
CA ARG A 370 -8.45 13.91 9.83
C ARG A 370 -8.31 14.48 8.41
N ARG A 371 -7.77 13.73 7.45
CA ARG A 371 -7.74 14.12 6.03
C ARG A 371 -9.15 14.16 5.42
N VAL A 372 -9.97 13.14 5.69
CA VAL A 372 -11.38 13.10 5.25
C VAL A 372 -12.16 14.32 5.75
N HIS A 373 -12.09 14.63 7.06
CA HIS A 373 -12.81 15.79 7.63
C HIS A 373 -12.36 17.13 7.02
N ALA A 374 -11.06 17.28 6.70
CA ALA A 374 -10.55 18.49 6.06
C ALA A 374 -11.12 18.66 4.64
N VAL A 375 -10.99 17.64 3.78
CA VAL A 375 -11.47 17.71 2.39
C VAL A 375 -13.00 17.86 2.32
N ALA A 376 -13.73 17.18 3.21
CA ALA A 376 -15.19 17.30 3.33
C ALA A 376 -15.65 18.71 3.72
N ARG A 377 -14.86 19.44 4.51
CA ARG A 377 -15.15 20.84 4.89
C ARG A 377 -14.89 21.81 3.73
N GLU A 378 -13.82 21.62 2.98
CA GLU A 378 -13.56 22.42 1.77
C GLU A 378 -14.67 22.22 0.72
N GLN A 379 -15.31 21.04 0.65
CA GLN A 379 -16.46 20.83 -0.23
C GLN A 379 -17.65 21.76 0.13
N LEU A 380 -17.85 22.10 1.40
CA LEU A 380 -18.86 23.08 1.79
C LEU A 380 -18.51 24.49 1.32
N ALA A 381 -17.24 24.90 1.43
CA ALA A 381 -16.79 26.20 0.92
C ALA A 381 -16.94 26.31 -0.61
N VAL A 382 -16.67 25.22 -1.34
CA VAL A 382 -16.91 25.13 -2.80
C VAL A 382 -18.41 25.26 -3.12
N LEU A 383 -19.31 24.61 -2.36
CA LEU A 383 -20.77 24.75 -2.55
C LEU A 383 -21.29 26.15 -2.22
N GLU A 384 -20.71 26.81 -1.21
CA GLU A 384 -21.13 28.14 -0.74
C GLU A 384 -20.59 29.30 -1.59
N THR A 385 -19.68 29.01 -2.54
CA THR A 385 -19.20 29.97 -3.55
C THR A 385 -20.33 30.34 -4.54
N GLN A 386 -20.41 31.62 -4.94
CA GLN A 386 -21.37 32.09 -5.94
C GLN A 386 -20.78 31.90 -7.35
N THR A 387 -21.48 31.16 -8.22
CA THR A 387 -21.00 30.88 -9.59
C THR A 387 -22.14 30.83 -10.62
N ASP A 388 -21.80 30.98 -11.90
CA ASP A 388 -22.76 31.08 -13.01
C ASP A 388 -23.54 29.78 -13.23
N ALA A 389 -24.81 29.90 -13.64
CA ALA A 389 -25.72 28.77 -13.86
C ALA A 389 -25.22 27.73 -14.88
N ALA A 390 -24.31 28.12 -15.79
CA ALA A 390 -23.68 27.22 -16.75
C ALA A 390 -22.59 26.33 -16.11
N VAL A 391 -21.91 26.79 -15.06
CA VAL A 391 -20.79 26.09 -14.41
C VAL A 391 -21.22 25.41 -13.12
N ALA A 392 -22.22 25.96 -12.42
CA ALA A 392 -22.81 25.39 -11.21
C ALA A 392 -23.23 23.92 -11.34
N GLY A 393 -23.64 23.47 -12.55
CA GLY A 393 -23.93 22.06 -12.82
C GLY A 393 -22.70 21.15 -12.63
N GLY A 394 -21.58 21.48 -13.29
CA GLY A 394 -20.33 20.72 -13.19
C GLY A 394 -19.71 20.79 -11.80
N ARG A 395 -19.77 21.95 -11.12
CA ARG A 395 -19.35 22.10 -9.72
C ARG A 395 -20.12 21.16 -8.79
N LEU A 396 -21.44 21.06 -8.95
CA LEU A 396 -22.27 20.16 -8.16
C LEU A 396 -21.97 18.67 -8.41
N GLU A 397 -21.57 18.31 -9.64
CA GLU A 397 -21.14 16.94 -9.98
C GLU A 397 -19.76 16.62 -9.41
N SER A 398 -18.81 17.56 -9.47
CA SER A 398 -17.48 17.42 -8.88
C SER A 398 -17.53 17.26 -7.36
N VAL A 399 -18.26 18.14 -6.66
CA VAL A 399 -18.46 18.01 -5.20
C VAL A 399 -19.20 16.71 -4.86
N GLY A 400 -20.20 16.32 -5.65
CA GLY A 400 -20.90 15.05 -5.50
C GLY A 400 -19.95 13.85 -5.56
N ALA A 401 -19.12 13.78 -6.61
CA ALA A 401 -18.13 12.72 -6.79
C ALA A 401 -17.11 12.67 -5.64
N ILE A 402 -16.62 13.83 -5.19
CA ILE A 402 -15.68 13.91 -4.06
C ILE A 402 -16.34 13.44 -2.76
N LEU A 403 -17.60 13.80 -2.48
CA LEU A 403 -18.32 13.32 -1.28
C LEU A 403 -18.58 11.81 -1.30
N VAL A 404 -18.83 11.20 -2.47
CA VAL A 404 -18.95 9.74 -2.60
C VAL A 404 -17.58 9.06 -2.40
N ARG A 405 -16.49 9.62 -2.93
CA ARG A 405 -15.11 9.13 -2.67
C ARG A 405 -14.74 9.21 -1.18
N LEU A 406 -15.06 10.33 -0.52
CA LEU A 406 -14.88 10.51 0.93
C LEU A 406 -15.73 9.53 1.75
N GLY A 407 -16.95 9.23 1.32
CA GLY A 407 -17.79 8.18 1.90
C GLY A 407 -17.09 6.82 1.85
N ARG A 408 -16.71 6.38 0.64
CA ARG A 408 -16.02 5.10 0.43
C ARG A 408 -14.73 4.99 1.25
N ALA A 409 -13.91 6.04 1.30
CA ALA A 409 -12.71 6.11 2.16
C ALA A 409 -13.02 6.07 3.67
N SER A 410 -14.25 6.42 4.08
CA SER A 410 -14.72 6.34 5.47
C SER A 410 -15.44 5.02 5.82
N GLY A 411 -15.57 4.10 4.86
CA GLY A 411 -16.41 2.90 5.02
C GLY A 411 -17.92 3.19 5.01
N LEU A 412 -18.34 4.32 4.45
CA LEU A 412 -19.74 4.75 4.34
C LEU A 412 -20.18 4.74 2.87
N ASP A 413 -21.21 3.97 2.53
CA ASP A 413 -21.95 4.23 1.29
C ASP A 413 -22.74 5.55 1.46
N LEU A 414 -22.47 6.50 0.57
CA LEU A 414 -23.13 7.80 0.47
C LEU A 414 -23.64 8.06 -0.96
N GLU A 415 -23.59 7.08 -1.87
CA GLU A 415 -23.84 7.30 -3.29
C GLU A 415 -25.31 7.64 -3.56
N ALA A 416 -26.23 6.87 -2.96
CA ALA A 416 -27.66 7.18 -2.95
C ALA A 416 -27.98 8.48 -2.19
N ASP A 417 -27.32 8.74 -1.06
CA ASP A 417 -27.54 9.94 -0.23
C ASP A 417 -27.12 11.22 -0.95
N VAL A 418 -25.96 11.22 -1.62
CA VAL A 418 -25.46 12.35 -2.42
C VAL A 418 -26.33 12.55 -3.65
N ALA A 419 -26.68 11.50 -4.40
CA ALA A 419 -27.55 11.61 -5.56
C ALA A 419 -28.93 12.19 -5.20
N ALA A 420 -29.53 11.71 -4.09
CA ALA A 420 -30.79 12.23 -3.56
C ALA A 420 -30.67 13.68 -3.06
N SER A 421 -29.50 14.09 -2.55
CA SER A 421 -29.23 15.45 -2.07
C SER A 421 -28.98 16.46 -3.20
N LEU A 422 -28.40 16.02 -4.32
CA LEU A 422 -28.09 16.89 -5.46
C LEU A 422 -29.34 17.34 -6.23
N ALA A 423 -30.39 16.52 -6.28
CA ALA A 423 -31.63 16.86 -7.00
C ALA A 423 -32.37 18.09 -6.40
N PRO A 424 -32.58 18.20 -5.07
CA PRO A 424 -33.05 19.44 -4.43
C PRO A 424 -32.17 20.66 -4.72
N VAL A 425 -30.83 20.53 -4.66
CA VAL A 425 -29.92 21.66 -4.92
C VAL A 425 -30.06 22.15 -6.36
N ARG A 426 -30.15 21.25 -7.35
CA ARG A 426 -30.40 21.60 -8.76
C ARG A 426 -31.75 22.28 -8.99
N ALA A 427 -32.75 22.02 -8.14
CA ALA A 427 -34.11 22.54 -8.29
C ALA A 427 -34.39 23.83 -7.49
N SER A 428 -33.66 24.08 -6.40
CA SER A 428 -33.98 25.15 -5.43
C SER A 428 -32.77 25.85 -4.81
N GLY A 429 -31.55 25.35 -5.03
CA GLY A 429 -30.34 25.83 -4.35
C GLY A 429 -30.21 25.41 -2.88
N ASP A 430 -31.10 24.58 -2.35
CA ASP A 430 -31.12 24.22 -0.92
C ASP A 430 -30.01 23.22 -0.53
N LEU A 431 -28.84 23.77 -0.15
CA LEU A 431 -27.67 23.02 0.33
C LEU A 431 -27.91 22.22 1.63
N THR A 432 -29.07 22.31 2.29
CA THR A 432 -29.35 21.64 3.56
C THR A 432 -29.15 20.12 3.49
N ALA A 433 -29.51 19.49 2.36
CA ALA A 433 -29.32 18.05 2.16
C ALA A 433 -27.83 17.65 2.10
N LEU A 434 -27.01 18.34 1.27
CA LEU A 434 -25.57 18.07 1.20
C LEU A 434 -24.85 18.41 2.51
N ARG A 435 -25.25 19.47 3.23
CA ARG A 435 -24.73 19.77 4.57
C ARG A 435 -24.98 18.63 5.57
N ALA A 436 -26.11 17.93 5.49
CA ALA A 436 -26.38 16.76 6.33
C ALA A 436 -25.49 15.55 5.96
N VAL A 437 -25.12 15.37 4.69
CA VAL A 437 -24.14 14.36 4.25
C VAL A 437 -22.74 14.67 4.80
N VAL A 438 -22.29 15.93 4.72
CA VAL A 438 -20.99 16.35 5.30
C VAL A 438 -20.99 16.21 6.82
N ALA A 439 -22.09 16.56 7.51
CA ALA A 439 -22.21 16.37 8.96
C ALA A 439 -22.12 14.88 9.38
N ARG A 440 -22.55 13.94 8.54
CA ARG A 440 -22.33 12.50 8.74
C ARG A 440 -20.86 12.10 8.59
N LEU A 441 -20.15 12.66 7.61
CA LEU A 441 -18.70 12.51 7.46
C LEU A 441 -17.90 13.13 8.63
N GLU A 442 -18.42 14.16 9.29
CA GLU A 442 -17.87 14.73 10.54
C GLU A 442 -18.32 13.97 11.81
N GLY A 443 -19.06 12.86 11.70
CA GLY A 443 -19.47 12.03 12.83
C GLY A 443 -20.63 12.59 13.67
N GLY A 444 -21.34 13.61 13.16
CA GLY A 444 -22.46 14.25 13.84
C GLY A 444 -23.72 13.38 13.93
N LYS A 445 -24.32 13.27 15.12
CA LYS A 445 -25.64 12.64 15.31
C LYS A 445 -26.75 13.56 14.81
N VAL A 446 -27.23 13.34 13.59
CA VAL A 446 -28.46 13.94 13.07
C VAL A 446 -29.66 13.04 13.41
N GLY A 447 -30.80 13.65 13.78
CA GLY A 447 -32.02 12.93 14.16
C GLY A 447 -32.74 12.26 12.97
N PRO A 448 -33.58 11.24 13.21
CA PRO A 448 -34.21 10.47 12.15
C PRO A 448 -35.34 11.23 11.44
N ALA A 449 -35.36 11.18 10.11
CA ALA A 449 -36.52 11.54 9.29
C ALA A 449 -37.54 10.37 9.23
N PRO A 450 -38.86 10.65 9.13
CA PRO A 450 -39.89 9.61 9.17
C PRO A 450 -40.21 8.97 7.81
N GLY A 451 -40.32 7.64 7.77
CA GLY A 451 -41.08 6.88 6.76
C GLY A 451 -42.45 6.44 7.32
N PRO A 452 -43.15 5.44 6.72
CA PRO A 452 -42.77 4.58 5.59
C PRO A 452 -43.88 4.37 4.51
N SER A 453 -43.56 3.68 3.40
CA SER A 453 -44.23 2.41 2.99
C SER A 453 -43.72 1.84 1.64
N PRO A 454 -43.79 0.50 1.38
CA PRO A 454 -43.15 -0.15 0.22
C PRO A 454 -44.10 -0.77 -0.83
N ILE A 455 -43.59 -1.00 -2.06
CA ILE A 455 -44.17 -1.86 -3.12
C ILE A 455 -43.00 -2.65 -3.80
N PRO A 456 -43.17 -3.90 -4.32
CA PRO A 456 -42.07 -4.88 -4.39
C PRO A 456 -41.64 -5.39 -5.79
N ALA A 457 -40.63 -6.29 -5.80
CA ALA A 457 -40.06 -7.09 -6.90
C ALA A 457 -39.07 -6.37 -7.84
N GLU A 458 -38.10 -7.01 -8.52
CA GLU A 458 -37.72 -8.45 -8.58
C GLU A 458 -36.17 -8.66 -8.64
N ARG A 459 -35.71 -9.88 -8.95
CA ARG A 459 -34.33 -10.41 -8.85
C ARG A 459 -33.29 -9.79 -9.81
N ALA A 460 -32.02 -9.77 -9.39
CA ALA A 460 -30.89 -10.30 -10.17
C ALA A 460 -29.60 -10.48 -9.31
N ASP A 461 -28.89 -11.60 -9.46
CA ASP A 461 -27.45 -11.69 -9.19
C ASP A 461 -26.67 -11.27 -10.45
N VAL A 462 -25.54 -10.57 -10.31
CA VAL A 462 -24.29 -10.83 -11.05
C VAL A 462 -23.13 -10.22 -10.24
N ALA A 463 -21.99 -10.93 -10.20
CA ALA A 463 -20.77 -10.56 -9.48
C ALA A 463 -19.85 -9.59 -10.26
N ALA A 464 -18.66 -9.34 -9.69
CA ALA A 464 -17.45 -8.79 -10.34
C ALA A 464 -17.40 -7.23 -10.48
N ARG A 465 -16.22 -6.58 -10.48
CA ARG A 465 -14.82 -7.07 -10.36
C ARG A 465 -13.85 -5.96 -9.91
N THR A 466 -12.79 -6.35 -9.20
CA THR A 466 -11.39 -5.83 -9.19
C THR A 466 -11.11 -4.35 -9.53
N GLU A 467 -10.39 -3.68 -8.61
CA GLU A 467 -8.92 -3.39 -8.73
C GLU A 467 -8.32 -3.34 -10.17
N PRO A 468 -7.38 -2.41 -10.47
CA PRO A 468 -6.10 -2.39 -9.74
C PRO A 468 -5.35 -1.05 -9.55
N GLU A 469 -4.72 -0.95 -8.38
CA GLU A 469 -3.26 -0.73 -8.15
C GLU A 469 -2.49 0.41 -8.87
N PRO A 470 -1.32 0.80 -8.30
CA PRO A 470 -0.11 0.07 -8.71
C PRO A 470 0.85 -0.26 -7.53
N ARG A 471 1.60 -1.37 -7.64
CA ARG A 471 2.97 -1.41 -7.09
C ARG A 471 3.82 -0.42 -7.89
N ALA A 472 4.62 0.46 -7.30
CA ALA A 472 5.75 0.20 -6.38
C ALA A 472 6.92 -0.51 -7.08
N ALA A 473 8.12 -0.38 -6.50
CA ALA A 473 9.43 -0.82 -7.02
C ALA A 473 9.97 0.02 -8.22
N GLU A 474 11.28 0.21 -8.47
CA GLU A 474 12.53 0.07 -7.67
C GLU A 474 13.76 0.42 -8.55
N ALA A 475 14.90 0.84 -7.99
CA ALA A 475 16.20 0.94 -8.71
C ALA A 475 16.95 -0.41 -8.99
N PRO A 476 18.26 -0.42 -9.40
CA PRO A 476 19.37 -0.96 -8.54
C PRO A 476 20.89 -0.65 -8.88
N GLU A 477 21.83 -0.92 -7.93
CA GLU A 477 23.22 -1.50 -8.04
C GLU A 477 24.42 -0.75 -8.77
N ALA A 478 25.68 -0.69 -8.21
CA ALA A 478 26.67 0.45 -8.34
C ALA A 478 28.14 0.52 -7.66
N ALA A 479 29.08 -0.47 -7.54
CA ALA A 479 30.47 -0.23 -6.96
C ALA A 479 31.74 -1.12 -7.31
N ALA A 480 32.99 -0.55 -7.19
CA ALA A 480 34.38 -1.13 -6.94
C ALA A 480 35.52 -1.18 -8.06
N PRO A 481 36.88 -1.26 -7.75
CA PRO A 481 38.01 -1.23 -8.75
C PRO A 481 39.00 -2.46 -8.87
N GLU A 482 39.69 -2.64 -10.02
CA GLU A 482 40.15 -3.91 -10.63
C GLU A 482 41.62 -4.42 -10.44
N VAL A 483 41.87 -5.69 -10.83
CA VAL A 483 43.08 -6.22 -11.55
C VAL A 483 42.65 -7.47 -12.37
N LYS A 484 42.81 -7.64 -13.70
CA LYS A 484 43.30 -6.80 -14.82
C LYS A 484 42.25 -6.74 -15.94
N PRO A 485 42.19 -5.61 -16.67
CA PRO A 485 41.08 -4.69 -16.45
C PRO A 485 39.73 -5.42 -16.61
N VAL A 486 39.18 -5.86 -15.49
CA VAL A 486 37.85 -6.49 -15.45
C VAL A 486 36.89 -5.40 -14.99
N GLY A 487 36.28 -4.71 -15.96
CA GLY A 487 35.34 -3.62 -15.71
C GLY A 487 34.29 -4.07 -14.71
N ARG A 488 34.40 -3.58 -13.48
CA ARG A 488 33.73 -4.22 -12.35
C ARG A 488 32.24 -4.00 -12.45
N VAL A 489 31.49 -5.09 -12.53
CA VAL A 489 30.05 -5.07 -12.25
C VAL A 489 29.86 -4.90 -10.74
N LEU A 490 28.74 -4.30 -10.38
CA LEU A 490 28.74 -3.04 -9.66
C LEU A 490 27.49 -3.14 -8.75
N ARG A 491 27.62 -3.10 -7.41
CA ARG A 491 26.51 -3.35 -6.45
C ARG A 491 26.31 -2.21 -5.39
N ILE A 492 25.07 -1.77 -5.22
CA ILE A 492 24.44 -0.65 -4.45
C ILE A 492 22.95 -1.05 -4.21
N ASP A 493 22.50 -1.06 -2.96
CA ASP A 493 21.09 -1.37 -2.64
C ASP A 493 20.09 -0.39 -3.29
N GLN A 494 18.96 -0.92 -3.75
CA GLN A 494 17.90 -0.21 -4.49
C GLN A 494 17.52 1.15 -3.91
N SER A 495 17.18 1.18 -2.62
CA SER A 495 16.77 2.38 -1.88
C SER A 495 17.75 3.55 -2.02
N LYS A 496 19.04 3.29 -2.30
CA LYS A 496 20.08 4.32 -2.46
C LYS A 496 19.96 5.09 -3.78
N ILE A 497 19.62 4.44 -4.89
CA ILE A 497 19.42 5.17 -6.17
C ILE A 497 18.07 5.88 -6.16
N ASP A 498 17.02 5.28 -5.58
CA ASP A 498 15.75 5.98 -5.39
C ASP A 498 15.92 7.17 -4.42
N SER A 499 16.80 7.08 -3.41
CA SER A 499 17.24 8.22 -2.59
C SER A 499 18.01 9.27 -3.41
N ILE A 500 18.92 8.87 -4.31
CA ILE A 500 19.62 9.82 -5.18
C ILE A 500 18.65 10.50 -6.15
N MET A 501 17.64 9.80 -6.68
CA MET A 501 16.59 10.39 -7.51
C MET A 501 15.71 11.39 -6.71
N ASN A 502 15.40 11.09 -5.45
CA ASN A 502 14.75 12.06 -4.56
C ASN A 502 15.66 13.28 -4.29
N LEU A 503 16.96 13.09 -4.07
CA LEU A 503 17.93 14.19 -3.92
C LEU A 503 18.11 15.01 -5.21
N VAL A 504 18.01 14.40 -6.40
CA VAL A 504 17.98 15.11 -7.69
C VAL A 504 16.67 15.89 -7.84
N ALA A 505 15.53 15.34 -7.43
CA ALA A 505 14.25 16.04 -7.41
C ALA A 505 14.28 17.25 -6.46
N GLU A 506 14.79 17.07 -5.24
CA GLU A 506 15.01 18.14 -4.26
C GLU A 506 16.01 19.19 -4.77
N LEU A 507 17.07 18.77 -5.48
CA LEU A 507 18.02 19.69 -6.12
C LEU A 507 17.37 20.50 -7.25
N ILE A 508 16.46 19.91 -8.04
CA ILE A 508 15.66 20.65 -9.05
C ILE A 508 14.75 21.68 -8.35
N VAL A 509 14.09 21.31 -7.25
CA VAL A 509 13.26 22.23 -6.45
C VAL A 509 14.12 23.37 -5.86
N ALA A 510 15.27 23.05 -5.25
CA ALA A 510 16.18 24.04 -4.67
C ALA A 510 16.81 24.98 -5.73
N LYS A 511 17.19 24.44 -6.89
CA LYS A 511 17.60 25.18 -8.09
C LYS A 511 16.50 26.16 -8.50
N ASN A 512 15.25 25.72 -8.63
CA ASN A 512 14.14 26.59 -9.02
C ASN A 512 13.93 27.72 -7.98
N GLY A 513 14.20 27.48 -6.69
CA GLY A 513 14.24 28.50 -5.64
C GLY A 513 15.26 29.63 -5.89
N LEU A 514 16.36 29.37 -6.60
CA LEU A 514 17.34 30.41 -6.97
C LEU A 514 16.80 31.37 -8.05
N SER A 515 15.95 30.91 -8.98
CA SER A 515 15.28 31.79 -9.96
C SER A 515 14.35 32.79 -9.25
N TYR A 516 13.57 32.29 -8.28
CA TYR A 516 12.74 33.10 -7.41
C TYR A 516 13.57 34.10 -6.58
N LEU A 517 14.68 33.68 -5.98
CA LEU A 517 15.57 34.56 -5.21
C LEU A 517 16.23 35.65 -6.09
N ALA A 518 16.64 35.32 -7.32
CA ALA A 518 17.16 36.30 -8.28
C ALA A 518 16.10 37.35 -8.64
N THR A 519 14.88 36.91 -8.92
CA THR A 519 13.74 37.79 -9.25
C THR A 519 13.40 38.69 -8.06
N ARG A 520 13.32 38.14 -6.84
CA ARG A 520 13.08 38.92 -5.62
C ARG A 520 14.20 39.93 -5.32
N ALA A 521 15.46 39.59 -5.61
CA ALA A 521 16.59 40.52 -5.50
C ALA A 521 16.50 41.67 -6.51
N GLU A 522 16.00 41.41 -7.73
CA GLU A 522 15.81 42.40 -8.79
C GLU A 522 14.62 43.34 -8.50
N GLU A 523 13.49 42.79 -8.05
CA GLU A 523 12.24 43.53 -7.83
C GLU A 523 12.18 44.25 -6.47
N VAL A 524 12.45 43.55 -5.37
CA VAL A 524 12.24 44.07 -4.00
C VAL A 524 13.43 44.89 -3.50
N HIS A 525 14.65 44.52 -3.93
CA HIS A 525 15.89 45.15 -3.46
C HIS A 525 16.61 45.98 -4.53
N GLY A 526 16.12 46.00 -5.77
CA GLY A 526 16.75 46.70 -6.90
C GLY A 526 18.15 46.20 -7.26
N ALA A 527 18.56 45.06 -6.71
CA ALA A 527 19.94 44.58 -6.67
C ALA A 527 20.31 43.81 -7.95
N ARG A 528 20.14 44.45 -9.12
CA ARG A 528 20.34 43.84 -10.45
C ARG A 528 21.68 43.13 -10.64
N ALA A 529 22.75 43.60 -9.99
CA ALA A 529 24.05 42.92 -10.00
C ALA A 529 23.98 41.54 -9.32
N VAL A 530 23.40 41.47 -8.12
CA VAL A 530 23.20 40.23 -7.36
C VAL A 530 22.19 39.32 -8.06
N ALA A 531 21.10 39.88 -8.59
CA ALA A 531 20.13 39.11 -9.39
C ALA A 531 20.77 38.46 -10.62
N ARG A 532 21.70 39.16 -11.29
CA ARG A 532 22.48 38.60 -12.40
C ARG A 532 23.44 37.51 -11.91
N GLU A 533 24.16 37.75 -10.83
CA GLU A 533 25.09 36.77 -10.24
C GLU A 533 24.36 35.47 -9.82
N ILE A 534 23.16 35.58 -9.24
CA ILE A 534 22.31 34.41 -8.95
C ILE A 534 21.83 33.73 -10.25
N LYS A 535 21.47 34.47 -11.29
CA LYS A 535 21.09 33.90 -12.61
C LYS A 535 22.26 33.19 -13.29
N ASP A 536 23.47 33.73 -13.19
CA ASP A 536 24.69 33.11 -13.71
C ASP A 536 25.05 31.83 -12.92
N GLN A 537 24.90 31.82 -11.59
CA GLN A 537 25.08 30.61 -10.76
C GLN A 537 23.96 29.57 -10.98
N PHE A 538 22.71 30.00 -11.16
CA PHE A 538 21.60 29.13 -11.52
C PHE A 538 21.89 28.36 -12.81
N ALA A 539 22.45 29.01 -13.85
CA ALA A 539 22.83 28.35 -15.09
C ALA A 539 23.99 27.34 -14.93
N VAL A 540 24.90 27.56 -13.97
CA VAL A 540 25.95 26.59 -13.61
C VAL A 540 25.35 25.38 -12.89
N ILE A 541 24.46 25.61 -11.91
CA ILE A 541 23.78 24.56 -11.13
C ILE A 541 22.86 23.74 -12.05
N ASP A 542 22.07 24.39 -12.90
CA ASP A 542 21.20 23.75 -13.90
C ASP A 542 21.92 22.68 -14.73
N ARG A 543 23.03 23.06 -15.37
CA ARG A 543 23.86 22.15 -16.17
C ARG A 543 24.45 21.00 -15.32
N ILE A 544 24.78 21.24 -14.05
CA ILE A 544 25.28 20.19 -13.14
C ILE A 544 24.13 19.24 -12.76
N THR A 545 22.94 19.76 -12.45
CA THR A 545 21.74 18.99 -12.12
C THR A 545 21.29 18.12 -13.30
N GLN A 546 21.28 18.67 -14.52
CA GLN A 546 21.01 17.92 -15.76
C GLN A 546 22.03 16.77 -15.95
N GLY A 547 23.33 17.06 -15.79
CA GLY A 547 24.38 16.05 -15.93
C GLY A 547 24.29 14.95 -14.86
N LEU A 548 23.97 15.31 -13.61
CA LEU A 548 23.74 14.37 -12.52
C LEU A 548 22.50 13.51 -12.79
N GLN A 549 21.39 14.12 -13.23
CA GLN A 549 20.16 13.39 -13.58
C GLN A 549 20.42 12.35 -14.67
N VAL A 550 21.07 12.72 -15.79
CA VAL A 550 21.41 11.77 -16.87
C VAL A 550 22.30 10.64 -16.36
N GLY A 551 23.30 10.95 -15.53
CA GLY A 551 24.16 9.95 -14.90
C GLY A 551 23.38 8.96 -14.01
N VAL A 552 22.49 9.45 -13.15
CA VAL A 552 21.69 8.61 -12.24
C VAL A 552 20.66 7.77 -13.01
N MET A 553 20.00 8.35 -14.02
CA MET A 553 19.08 7.59 -14.88
C MET A 553 19.78 6.41 -15.56
N SER A 554 21.03 6.56 -16.01
CA SER A 554 21.77 5.46 -16.66
C SER A 554 22.03 4.24 -15.77
N VAL A 555 21.98 4.39 -14.44
CA VAL A 555 22.13 3.25 -13.51
C VAL A 555 20.79 2.53 -13.28
N ARG A 556 19.66 3.20 -13.53
CA ARG A 556 18.30 2.64 -13.41
C ARG A 556 17.75 2.08 -14.73
N MET A 557 18.51 2.18 -15.82
CA MET A 557 18.17 1.57 -17.10
C MET A 557 18.24 0.04 -17.03
N MET A 558 17.33 -0.62 -17.74
CA MET A 558 17.23 -2.07 -17.86
C MET A 558 16.97 -2.44 -19.33
N PRO A 559 17.62 -3.50 -19.87
CA PRO A 559 17.30 -4.01 -21.20
C PRO A 559 15.86 -4.54 -21.28
N VAL A 560 15.10 -4.06 -22.27
CA VAL A 560 13.70 -4.45 -22.54
C VAL A 560 13.56 -5.98 -22.71
N GLY A 561 14.62 -6.65 -23.17
CA GLY A 561 14.72 -8.11 -23.27
C GLY A 561 14.33 -8.88 -22.00
N GLN A 562 14.52 -8.33 -20.80
CA GLN A 562 14.11 -8.99 -19.55
C GLN A 562 12.59 -9.25 -19.48
N VAL A 563 11.78 -8.33 -20.00
CA VAL A 563 10.31 -8.53 -20.12
C VAL A 563 10.01 -9.58 -21.20
N PHE A 564 10.77 -9.55 -22.30
CA PHE A 564 10.54 -10.39 -23.48
C PHE A 564 10.86 -11.88 -23.24
N GLN A 565 11.73 -12.22 -22.27
CA GLN A 565 12.05 -13.61 -21.88
C GLN A 565 10.82 -14.49 -21.59
N ARG A 566 9.71 -13.89 -21.16
CA ARG A 566 8.45 -14.62 -20.85
C ARG A 566 7.67 -15.02 -22.11
N PHE A 567 7.87 -14.34 -23.25
CA PHE A 567 7.05 -14.49 -24.45
C PHE A 567 7.26 -15.81 -25.23
N PRO A 568 8.48 -16.36 -25.40
CA PRO A 568 8.66 -17.64 -26.09
C PRO A 568 7.86 -18.81 -25.48
N ARG A 569 7.74 -18.86 -24.14
CA ARG A 569 6.91 -19.86 -23.45
C ARG A 569 5.43 -19.59 -23.65
N LEU A 570 4.99 -18.34 -23.41
CA LEU A 570 3.60 -17.89 -23.58
C LEU A 570 3.06 -18.19 -25.00
N VAL A 571 3.82 -17.81 -26.03
CA VAL A 571 3.46 -18.03 -27.44
C VAL A 571 3.37 -19.52 -27.75
N ARG A 572 4.31 -20.34 -27.27
CA ARG A 572 4.33 -21.79 -27.49
C ARG A 572 3.13 -22.50 -26.88
N ASP A 573 2.73 -22.12 -25.67
CA ASP A 573 1.64 -22.78 -24.96
C ASP A 573 0.25 -22.32 -25.45
N ILE A 574 0.11 -21.04 -25.86
CA ILE A 574 -1.10 -20.56 -26.56
C ILE A 574 -1.20 -21.16 -27.97
N SER A 575 -0.11 -21.22 -28.74
CA SER A 575 -0.04 -21.88 -30.06
C SER A 575 -0.57 -23.31 -29.99
N ARG A 576 -0.09 -24.10 -29.02
CA ARG A 576 -0.60 -25.46 -28.74
C ARG A 576 -2.08 -25.49 -28.39
N LYS A 577 -2.55 -24.60 -27.51
CA LYS A 577 -3.94 -24.59 -27.03
C LYS A 577 -4.95 -24.16 -28.11
N LEU A 578 -4.52 -23.35 -29.08
CA LEU A 578 -5.36 -22.88 -30.19
C LEU A 578 -5.19 -23.69 -31.49
N GLY A 579 -4.24 -24.63 -31.56
CA GLY A 579 -3.91 -25.36 -32.80
C GLY A 579 -3.25 -24.52 -33.90
N LYS A 580 -2.72 -23.34 -33.56
CA LYS A 580 -2.12 -22.40 -34.51
C LYS A 580 -0.61 -22.59 -34.61
N LYS A 581 -0.06 -22.66 -35.83
CA LYS A 581 1.40 -22.66 -36.08
C LYS A 581 1.90 -21.22 -36.07
N ILE A 582 2.84 -20.90 -35.17
CA ILE A 582 3.28 -19.53 -34.92
C ILE A 582 4.80 -19.47 -34.81
N GLU A 583 5.40 -18.49 -35.47
CA GLU A 583 6.80 -18.10 -35.38
C GLU A 583 6.91 -16.78 -34.60
N LEU A 584 7.77 -16.75 -33.59
CA LEU A 584 8.04 -15.55 -32.78
C LEU A 584 9.38 -14.97 -33.19
N VAL A 585 9.40 -13.70 -33.59
CA VAL A 585 10.61 -12.94 -33.90
C VAL A 585 10.72 -11.79 -32.90
N ILE A 586 11.84 -11.73 -32.17
CA ILE A 586 12.15 -10.66 -31.22
C ILE A 586 13.38 -9.92 -31.74
N GLU A 587 13.34 -8.59 -31.77
CA GLU A 587 14.42 -7.73 -32.26
C GLU A 587 14.65 -6.56 -31.30
N GLY A 588 15.92 -6.21 -31.06
CA GLY A 588 16.29 -5.07 -30.20
C GLY A 588 16.15 -5.34 -28.70
N GLU A 589 16.33 -6.58 -28.24
CA GLU A 589 16.30 -6.96 -26.81
C GLU A 589 17.25 -6.13 -25.93
N ASP A 590 18.38 -5.69 -26.50
CA ASP A 590 19.40 -4.83 -25.87
C ASP A 590 18.96 -3.36 -25.71
N THR A 591 17.76 -2.97 -26.17
CA THR A 591 17.25 -1.60 -25.99
C THR A 591 17.03 -1.32 -24.51
N GLU A 592 17.62 -0.26 -23.98
CA GLU A 592 17.49 0.15 -22.58
C GLU A 592 16.24 1.03 -22.33
N ALA A 593 15.60 0.85 -21.17
CA ALA A 593 14.49 1.66 -20.68
C ALA A 593 14.45 1.71 -19.14
N ASP A 594 13.69 2.65 -18.55
CA ASP A 594 13.48 2.72 -17.09
C ASP A 594 12.81 1.44 -16.54
N LYS A 595 13.39 0.84 -15.49
CA LYS A 595 12.87 -0.41 -14.88
C LYS A 595 11.39 -0.31 -14.54
N ASN A 596 10.95 0.75 -13.85
CA ASN A 596 9.55 0.87 -13.39
C ASN A 596 8.58 0.96 -14.58
N VAL A 597 8.98 1.66 -15.65
CA VAL A 597 8.21 1.74 -16.90
C VAL A 597 8.06 0.32 -17.51
N LEU A 598 9.15 -0.45 -17.60
CA LEU A 598 9.11 -1.82 -18.11
C LEU A 598 8.25 -2.76 -17.28
N GLU A 599 8.38 -2.72 -15.95
CA GLU A 599 7.60 -3.57 -15.04
C GLU A 599 6.10 -3.26 -15.12
N SER A 600 5.72 -1.97 -15.19
CA SER A 600 4.31 -1.55 -15.36
C SER A 600 3.69 -1.99 -16.69
N LEU A 601 4.51 -2.33 -17.69
CA LEU A 601 4.09 -2.68 -19.05
C LEU A 601 4.18 -4.17 -19.36
N ALA A 602 4.73 -5.00 -18.47
CA ALA A 602 4.84 -6.44 -18.68
C ALA A 602 3.47 -7.09 -18.98
N ASP A 603 2.45 -6.79 -18.18
CA ASP A 603 1.08 -7.30 -18.37
C ASP A 603 0.37 -6.70 -19.60
N PRO A 604 0.42 -5.38 -19.86
CA PRO A 604 -0.03 -4.79 -21.13
C PRO A 604 0.61 -5.42 -22.38
N LEU A 605 1.91 -5.72 -22.37
CA LEU A 605 2.61 -6.40 -23.46
C LEU A 605 2.14 -7.86 -23.61
N ILE A 606 2.00 -8.59 -22.51
CA ILE A 606 1.38 -9.94 -22.49
C ILE A 606 -0.03 -9.93 -23.08
N HIS A 607 -0.82 -8.87 -22.82
CA HIS A 607 -2.17 -8.73 -23.35
C HIS A 607 -2.19 -8.46 -24.87
N MET A 608 -1.34 -7.57 -25.37
CA MET A 608 -1.21 -7.32 -26.83
C MET A 608 -0.73 -8.57 -27.58
N VAL A 609 0.27 -9.27 -27.03
CA VAL A 609 0.72 -10.58 -27.54
C VAL A 609 -0.45 -11.56 -27.56
N ARG A 610 -1.19 -11.73 -26.45
CA ARG A 610 -2.33 -12.65 -26.40
C ARG A 610 -3.40 -12.31 -27.43
N ASN A 611 -3.76 -11.06 -27.64
CA ASN A 611 -4.77 -10.67 -28.63
C ASN A 611 -4.34 -10.99 -30.07
N SER A 612 -3.05 -10.81 -30.38
CA SER A 612 -2.48 -11.20 -31.68
C SER A 612 -2.56 -12.72 -31.89
N LEU A 613 -2.33 -13.52 -30.83
CA LEU A 613 -2.41 -14.98 -30.87
C LEU A 613 -3.86 -15.52 -30.89
N ASP A 614 -4.75 -15.00 -30.05
CA ASP A 614 -6.16 -15.41 -29.93
C ASP A 614 -6.97 -14.97 -31.16
N HIS A 615 -6.88 -13.69 -31.52
CA HIS A 615 -7.80 -13.04 -32.45
C HIS A 615 -7.17 -12.59 -33.77
N GLY A 616 -5.89 -12.21 -33.79
CA GLY A 616 -5.18 -11.76 -34.99
C GLY A 616 -4.89 -12.90 -35.98
N ILE A 617 -3.96 -13.78 -35.62
CA ILE A 617 -3.50 -14.91 -36.45
C ILE A 617 -4.63 -15.94 -36.65
N GLU A 618 -4.85 -16.39 -37.89
CA GLU A 618 -5.88 -17.35 -38.26
C GLU A 618 -5.44 -18.82 -38.04
N LEU A 619 -6.32 -19.81 -38.28
CA LEU A 619 -5.90 -21.22 -38.27
C LEU A 619 -5.05 -21.56 -39.51
N PRO A 620 -4.18 -22.59 -39.47
CA PRO A 620 -3.35 -22.98 -40.62
C PRO A 620 -4.13 -23.19 -41.93
N GLU A 621 -5.34 -23.75 -41.83
CA GLU A 621 -6.25 -23.98 -42.97
C GLU A 621 -6.79 -22.67 -43.55
N ASP A 622 -7.25 -21.74 -42.69
CA ASP A 622 -7.71 -20.40 -43.07
C ASP A 622 -6.57 -19.60 -43.73
N ARG A 623 -5.34 -19.69 -43.19
CA ARG A 623 -4.17 -18.99 -43.70
C ARG A 623 -3.80 -19.46 -45.10
N LEU A 624 -3.79 -20.78 -45.34
CA LEU A 624 -3.55 -21.34 -46.66
C LEU A 624 -4.67 -20.96 -47.65
N ALA A 625 -5.93 -20.93 -47.21
CA ALA A 625 -7.05 -20.45 -48.03
C ALA A 625 -6.94 -18.94 -48.37
N ALA A 626 -6.37 -18.13 -47.47
CA ALA A 626 -6.04 -16.73 -47.69
C ALA A 626 -4.72 -16.49 -48.47
N GLY A 627 -4.03 -17.54 -48.90
CA GLY A 627 -2.76 -17.45 -49.65
C GLY A 627 -1.53 -17.07 -48.80
N LYS A 628 -1.62 -17.21 -47.48
CA LYS A 628 -0.55 -16.91 -46.52
C LYS A 628 0.32 -18.14 -46.22
N SER A 629 1.42 -17.90 -45.50
CA SER A 629 2.21 -18.97 -44.88
C SER A 629 1.37 -19.76 -43.88
N GLU A 630 1.58 -21.08 -43.81
CA GLU A 630 0.97 -21.97 -42.81
C GLU A 630 1.35 -21.54 -41.38
N HIS A 631 2.54 -20.96 -41.20
CA HIS A 631 2.94 -20.30 -39.96
C HIS A 631 2.50 -18.83 -39.97
N GLY A 632 1.91 -18.37 -38.86
CA GLY A 632 1.74 -16.94 -38.57
C GLY A 632 3.00 -16.38 -37.92
N THR A 633 3.39 -15.16 -38.29
CA THR A 633 4.56 -14.49 -37.71
C THR A 633 4.08 -13.43 -36.72
N LEU A 634 4.50 -13.55 -35.46
CA LEU A 634 4.42 -12.50 -34.46
C LEU A 634 5.81 -11.88 -34.29
N ARG A 635 5.94 -10.59 -34.59
CA ARG A 635 7.17 -9.82 -34.42
C ARG A 635 7.03 -8.83 -33.26
N ILE A 636 8.06 -8.74 -32.43
CA ILE A 636 8.17 -7.79 -31.34
C ILE A 636 9.50 -7.07 -31.52
N THR A 637 9.48 -5.76 -31.78
CA THR A 637 10.70 -4.95 -31.93
C THR A 637 10.74 -3.86 -30.87
N ALA A 638 11.82 -3.78 -30.11
CA ALA A 638 12.15 -2.59 -29.31
C ALA A 638 13.23 -1.77 -30.02
N ARG A 639 13.13 -0.44 -29.92
CA ARG A 639 14.13 0.51 -30.45
C ARG A 639 14.02 1.86 -29.75
N GLN A 640 15.13 2.58 -29.65
CA GLN A 640 15.14 3.95 -29.13
C GLN A 640 14.93 4.96 -30.28
N GLU A 641 14.00 5.90 -30.11
CA GLU A 641 13.74 7.02 -31.02
C GLU A 641 13.79 8.35 -30.23
N ASN A 642 14.97 8.98 -30.17
CA ASN A 642 15.25 10.17 -29.35
C ASN A 642 15.10 9.85 -27.84
N ASP A 643 14.39 10.70 -27.08
CA ASP A 643 14.11 10.51 -25.65
C ASP A 643 13.01 9.47 -25.36
N PHE A 644 12.60 8.70 -26.37
CA PHE A 644 11.55 7.68 -26.27
C PHE A 644 12.05 6.28 -26.61
N VAL A 645 11.50 5.27 -25.93
CA VAL A 645 11.58 3.86 -26.30
C VAL A 645 10.30 3.48 -27.04
N VAL A 646 10.45 2.90 -28.23
CA VAL A 646 9.36 2.47 -29.10
C VAL A 646 9.34 0.95 -29.13
N ILE A 647 8.25 0.38 -28.63
CA ILE A 647 7.97 -1.06 -28.66
C ILE A 647 6.84 -1.31 -29.65
N GLU A 648 7.11 -2.08 -30.70
CA GLU A 648 6.15 -2.44 -31.76
C GLU A 648 5.85 -3.93 -31.70
N VAL A 649 4.58 -4.28 -31.46
CA VAL A 649 4.05 -5.64 -31.50
C VAL A 649 3.23 -5.80 -32.78
N ARG A 650 3.63 -6.72 -33.66
CA ARG A 650 3.06 -6.84 -35.00
C ARG A 650 2.78 -8.29 -35.41
N ASP A 651 1.56 -8.54 -35.87
CA ASP A 651 1.14 -9.81 -36.47
C ASP A 651 0.92 -9.70 -37.99
N ASP A 652 0.95 -10.85 -38.67
CA ASP A 652 0.54 -11.02 -40.08
C ASP A 652 -0.84 -11.71 -40.22
N GLY A 653 -1.68 -11.56 -39.19
CA GLY A 653 -3.00 -12.17 -39.09
C GLY A 653 -4.05 -11.51 -39.98
N LYS A 654 -5.33 -11.73 -39.68
CA LYS A 654 -6.42 -11.23 -40.54
C LYS A 654 -6.63 -9.71 -40.48
N GLY A 655 -5.93 -9.01 -39.58
CA GLY A 655 -6.19 -7.61 -39.28
C GLY A 655 -7.56 -7.37 -38.63
N ILE A 656 -7.97 -6.11 -38.58
CA ILE A 656 -9.22 -5.64 -37.99
C ILE A 656 -10.15 -5.15 -39.11
N ASP A 657 -11.42 -5.58 -39.09
CA ASP A 657 -12.48 -5.09 -39.97
C ASP A 657 -13.02 -3.74 -39.44
N PRO A 658 -12.74 -2.60 -40.10
CA PRO A 658 -13.17 -1.29 -39.63
C PRO A 658 -14.69 -1.15 -39.57
N ASP A 659 -15.42 -1.81 -40.47
CA ASP A 659 -16.87 -1.73 -40.51
C ASP A 659 -17.51 -2.63 -39.45
N ALA A 660 -16.88 -3.76 -39.07
CA ALA A 660 -17.29 -4.52 -37.90
C ALA A 660 -17.12 -3.71 -36.61
N VAL A 661 -16.00 -2.97 -36.48
CA VAL A 661 -15.78 -2.07 -35.34
C VAL A 661 -16.83 -0.94 -35.35
N LYS A 662 -17.01 -0.22 -36.47
CA LYS A 662 -18.05 0.83 -36.63
C LYS A 662 -19.44 0.30 -36.24
N ARG A 663 -19.88 -0.83 -36.80
CA ARG A 663 -21.18 -1.46 -36.48
C ARG A 663 -21.31 -1.79 -35.00
N LYS A 664 -20.27 -2.34 -34.37
CA LYS A 664 -20.30 -2.74 -32.95
C LYS A 664 -20.29 -1.54 -32.01
N CYS A 665 -19.49 -0.50 -32.28
CA CYS A 665 -19.48 0.75 -31.51
C CYS A 665 -20.80 1.54 -31.62
N VAL A 666 -21.49 1.48 -32.76
CA VAL A 666 -22.86 2.03 -32.87
C VAL A 666 -23.86 1.21 -32.05
N ALA A 667 -23.79 -0.12 -32.12
CA ALA A 667 -24.67 -1.00 -31.35
C ALA A 667 -24.45 -0.91 -29.82
N SER A 668 -23.23 -0.62 -29.38
CA SER A 668 -22.88 -0.39 -27.97
C SER A 668 -22.99 1.07 -27.51
N GLY A 669 -23.51 1.97 -28.34
CA GLY A 669 -23.73 3.38 -28.00
C GLY A 669 -22.46 4.24 -27.87
N VAL A 670 -21.29 3.74 -28.25
CA VAL A 670 -19.99 4.42 -28.14
C VAL A 670 -19.83 5.52 -29.20
N ILE A 671 -20.46 5.36 -30.38
CA ILE A 671 -20.52 6.39 -31.44
C ILE A 671 -21.91 6.45 -32.07
N THR A 672 -22.28 7.60 -32.64
CA THR A 672 -23.49 7.71 -33.46
C THR A 672 -23.29 7.10 -34.86
N ALA A 673 -24.36 6.63 -35.50
CA ALA A 673 -24.30 6.11 -36.87
C ALA A 673 -23.82 7.18 -37.88
N GLU A 674 -24.18 8.45 -37.66
CA GLU A 674 -23.74 9.59 -38.46
C GLU A 674 -22.22 9.81 -38.33
N ARG A 675 -21.68 9.70 -37.11
CA ARG A 675 -20.23 9.78 -36.87
C ARG A 675 -19.50 8.60 -37.50
N ALA A 676 -20.02 7.38 -37.33
CA ALA A 676 -19.45 6.16 -37.91
C ALA A 676 -19.31 6.23 -39.44
N ALA A 677 -20.26 6.87 -40.13
CA ALA A 677 -20.23 7.09 -41.59
C ALA A 677 -19.21 8.15 -42.05
N GLN A 678 -18.71 8.99 -41.14
CA GLN A 678 -17.70 10.03 -41.43
C GLN A 678 -16.27 9.63 -41.01
N MET A 679 -16.11 8.57 -40.24
CA MET A 679 -14.80 8.14 -39.73
C MET A 679 -14.00 7.37 -40.78
N SER A 680 -12.71 7.70 -40.87
CA SER A 680 -11.74 6.91 -41.62
C SER A 680 -11.50 5.53 -40.98
N ASP A 681 -10.91 4.61 -41.74
CA ASP A 681 -10.68 3.25 -41.26
C ASP A 681 -9.60 3.17 -40.17
N GLU A 682 -8.63 4.09 -40.15
CA GLU A 682 -7.64 4.21 -39.07
C GLU A 682 -8.28 4.77 -37.79
N GLU A 683 -9.16 5.77 -37.90
CA GLU A 683 -9.95 6.30 -36.77
C GLU A 683 -10.91 5.23 -36.22
N ALA A 684 -11.52 4.41 -37.10
CA ALA A 684 -12.37 3.30 -36.72
C ALA A 684 -11.59 2.16 -36.05
N ALA A 685 -10.41 1.77 -36.56
CA ALA A 685 -9.57 0.75 -35.94
C ALA A 685 -9.10 1.18 -34.53
N ASN A 686 -8.89 2.48 -34.29
CA ASN A 686 -8.53 3.01 -32.98
C ASN A 686 -9.69 3.04 -31.97
N LEU A 687 -10.95 2.80 -32.38
CA LEU A 687 -12.06 2.58 -31.43
C LEU A 687 -11.92 1.30 -30.62
N VAL A 688 -10.99 0.40 -30.97
CA VAL A 688 -10.67 -0.80 -30.18
C VAL A 688 -10.12 -0.43 -28.79
N PHE A 689 -9.58 0.78 -28.60
CA PHE A 689 -9.19 1.34 -27.31
C PHE A 689 -10.32 2.02 -26.53
N ALA A 690 -11.53 2.13 -27.08
CA ALA A 690 -12.63 2.83 -26.41
C ALA A 690 -13.21 2.00 -25.25
N ALA A 691 -13.47 2.64 -24.13
CA ALA A 691 -14.10 2.01 -22.97
C ALA A 691 -15.41 1.32 -23.36
N GLY A 692 -15.58 0.06 -22.94
CA GLY A 692 -16.73 -0.77 -23.31
C GLY A 692 -16.63 -1.52 -24.65
N PHE A 693 -15.57 -1.33 -25.44
CA PHE A 693 -15.35 -2.14 -26.65
C PHE A 693 -14.82 -3.55 -26.30
N SER A 694 -15.75 -4.50 -26.10
CA SER A 694 -15.41 -5.93 -25.90
C SER A 694 -15.87 -6.78 -27.09
N THR A 695 -14.95 -7.54 -27.67
CA THR A 695 -15.22 -8.32 -28.90
C THR A 695 -16.09 -9.56 -28.66
N LYS A 696 -16.10 -10.14 -27.45
CA LYS A 696 -16.68 -11.46 -27.16
C LYS A 696 -18.15 -11.39 -26.74
N GLU A 697 -19.00 -12.18 -27.40
CA GLU A 697 -20.39 -12.46 -26.98
C GLU A 697 -20.51 -13.73 -26.10
N VAL A 698 -19.43 -14.52 -26.00
CA VAL A 698 -19.33 -15.72 -25.16
C VAL A 698 -18.04 -15.65 -24.35
N VAL A 699 -18.15 -15.83 -23.03
CA VAL A 699 -16.99 -15.84 -22.12
C VAL A 699 -16.29 -17.20 -22.22
N SER A 700 -15.25 -17.27 -23.03
CA SER A 700 -14.33 -18.41 -23.09
C SER A 700 -13.49 -18.51 -21.80
N ASP A 701 -13.35 -19.71 -21.23
CA ASP A 701 -12.63 -19.96 -19.95
C ASP A 701 -11.18 -19.43 -19.90
N LEU A 702 -10.55 -19.21 -21.06
CA LEU A 702 -9.21 -18.61 -21.18
C LEU A 702 -9.16 -17.12 -20.76
N SER A 703 -10.30 -16.45 -20.64
CA SER A 703 -10.43 -14.98 -20.66
C SER A 703 -10.75 -14.36 -19.29
N GLY A 704 -10.28 -14.99 -18.20
CA GLY A 704 -10.80 -14.90 -16.83
C GLY A 704 -10.92 -13.53 -16.10
N ARG A 705 -10.61 -12.39 -16.73
CA ARG A 705 -10.89 -11.05 -16.16
C ARG A 705 -11.69 -10.11 -17.06
N GLY A 706 -11.78 -10.34 -18.37
CA GLY A 706 -12.53 -9.46 -19.30
C GLY A 706 -11.80 -8.15 -19.67
N VAL A 707 -10.49 -8.09 -19.45
CA VAL A 707 -9.62 -6.95 -19.80
C VAL A 707 -9.70 -6.64 -21.30
N GLY A 708 -9.92 -5.37 -21.65
CA GLY A 708 -9.90 -4.86 -23.01
C GLY A 708 -8.57 -4.17 -23.37
N MET A 709 -8.51 -3.62 -24.59
CA MET A 709 -7.35 -2.83 -25.05
C MET A 709 -7.36 -1.41 -24.45
N ASP A 710 -8.48 -0.98 -23.88
CA ASP A 710 -8.60 0.22 -23.05
C ASP A 710 -7.60 0.21 -21.86
N VAL A 711 -7.48 -0.91 -21.14
CA VAL A 711 -6.53 -1.07 -20.04
C VAL A 711 -5.07 -0.93 -20.50
N VAL A 712 -4.74 -1.41 -21.71
CA VAL A 712 -3.41 -1.23 -22.31
C VAL A 712 -3.13 0.26 -22.55
N ARG A 713 -4.10 1.01 -23.08
CA ARG A 713 -3.97 2.47 -23.24
C ARG A 713 -3.80 3.17 -21.90
N SER A 714 -4.62 2.85 -20.91
CA SER A 714 -4.54 3.48 -19.58
C SER A 714 -3.20 3.21 -18.89
N ALA A 715 -2.64 2.01 -19.02
CA ALA A 715 -1.32 1.69 -18.49
C ALA A 715 -0.19 2.48 -19.19
N VAL A 716 -0.22 2.56 -20.53
CA VAL A 716 0.76 3.33 -21.32
C VAL A 716 0.70 4.83 -21.01
N VAL A 717 -0.51 5.40 -20.87
CA VAL A 717 -0.70 6.81 -20.50
C VAL A 717 -0.25 7.06 -19.05
N LYS A 718 -0.53 6.15 -18.11
CA LYS A 718 -0.05 6.21 -16.71
C LYS A 718 1.48 6.13 -16.61
N ALA A 719 2.14 5.49 -17.59
CA ALA A 719 3.61 5.51 -17.76
C ALA A 719 4.15 6.74 -18.52
N GLY A 720 3.31 7.72 -18.85
CA GLY A 720 3.70 8.95 -19.56
C GLY A 720 3.92 8.78 -21.07
N GLY A 721 3.48 7.66 -21.64
CA GLY A 721 3.62 7.33 -23.06
C GLY A 721 2.32 7.44 -23.87
N ASP A 722 2.39 7.05 -25.14
CA ASP A 722 1.26 6.93 -26.05
C ASP A 722 1.22 5.58 -26.78
N VAL A 723 0.04 5.20 -27.24
CA VAL A 723 -0.17 3.96 -28.01
C VAL A 723 -0.98 4.22 -29.28
N MET A 724 -0.44 3.75 -30.40
CA MET A 724 -1.05 3.81 -31.73
C MET A 724 -1.34 2.40 -32.24
N LEU A 725 -2.52 2.18 -32.82
CA LEU A 725 -2.84 0.95 -33.55
C LEU A 725 -2.96 1.24 -35.05
N ARG A 726 -2.31 0.41 -35.87
CA ARG A 726 -2.45 0.34 -37.32
C ARG A 726 -2.83 -1.07 -37.71
N SER A 727 -3.90 -1.24 -38.46
CA SER A 727 -4.34 -2.55 -38.93
C SER A 727 -4.81 -2.46 -40.39
N THR A 728 -4.65 -3.55 -41.13
CA THR A 728 -5.13 -3.65 -42.51
C THR A 728 -5.74 -5.03 -42.70
N LEU A 729 -7.03 -5.05 -43.08
CA LEU A 729 -7.79 -6.28 -43.26
C LEU A 729 -7.08 -7.20 -44.28
N GLY A 730 -6.87 -8.46 -43.88
CA GLY A 730 -6.10 -9.47 -44.61
C GLY A 730 -4.57 -9.41 -44.42
N GLN A 731 -3.98 -8.32 -43.92
CA GLN A 731 -2.52 -8.16 -43.80
C GLN A 731 -1.96 -8.20 -42.38
N GLY A 732 -2.81 -7.98 -41.36
CA GLY A 732 -2.43 -8.07 -39.95
C GLY A 732 -2.56 -6.75 -39.18
N THR A 733 -2.03 -6.72 -37.97
CA THR A 733 -2.06 -5.57 -37.06
C THR A 733 -0.67 -5.23 -36.54
N SER A 734 -0.37 -3.95 -36.38
CA SER A 734 0.79 -3.43 -35.65
C SER A 734 0.30 -2.48 -34.56
N VAL A 735 0.71 -2.72 -33.32
CA VAL A 735 0.49 -1.84 -32.18
C VAL A 735 1.84 -1.27 -31.77
N VAL A 736 1.94 0.05 -31.80
CA VAL A 736 3.17 0.80 -31.47
C VAL A 736 2.92 1.51 -30.15
N VAL A 737 3.74 1.18 -29.15
CA VAL A 737 3.77 1.82 -27.83
C VAL A 737 5.04 2.68 -27.76
N ARG A 738 4.88 3.97 -27.50
CA ARG A 738 5.97 4.94 -27.36
C ARG A 738 6.02 5.45 -25.93
N LEU A 739 7.18 5.33 -25.29
CA LEU A 739 7.37 5.51 -23.85
C LEU A 739 8.51 6.49 -23.60
N PRO A 740 8.41 7.40 -22.61
CA PRO A 740 9.56 8.22 -22.23
C PRO A 740 10.66 7.31 -21.66
N LEU A 741 11.92 7.63 -21.94
CA LEU A 741 13.08 6.89 -21.41
C LEU A 741 13.22 7.01 -19.88
N THR A 742 12.58 8.00 -19.26
CA THR A 742 12.73 8.34 -17.83
C THR A 742 11.39 8.72 -17.22
N MET A 743 11.30 8.79 -15.88
CA MET A 743 10.24 9.58 -15.23
C MET A 743 10.29 11.02 -15.76
N ALA A 744 9.18 11.50 -16.32
CA ALA A 744 9.18 12.71 -17.15
C ALA A 744 9.32 13.99 -16.31
N VAL A 745 10.47 14.67 -16.45
CA VAL A 745 10.60 16.08 -16.06
C VAL A 745 9.79 16.90 -17.07
N THR A 746 8.59 17.29 -16.68
CA THR A 746 7.68 18.06 -17.53
C THR A 746 8.12 19.51 -17.53
N ARG A 747 8.31 20.07 -18.73
CA ARG A 747 8.49 21.51 -18.91
C ARG A 747 7.13 22.18 -18.84
N ILE A 748 6.95 23.10 -17.91
CA ILE A 748 5.72 23.86 -17.76
C ILE A 748 5.96 25.35 -17.96
N VAL A 749 4.92 26.05 -18.42
CA VAL A 749 4.77 27.49 -18.15
C VAL A 749 3.94 27.64 -16.87
N THR A 750 4.38 28.51 -15.97
CA THR A 750 3.52 28.97 -14.86
C THR A 750 2.72 30.18 -15.31
N ILE A 751 1.47 30.25 -14.88
CA ILE A 751 0.54 31.34 -15.19
C ILE A 751 -0.12 31.86 -13.91
N ASP A 752 -0.66 33.06 -13.97
CA ASP A 752 -1.50 33.64 -12.92
C ASP A 752 -2.98 33.62 -13.32
N CYS A 753 -3.84 33.33 -12.34
CA CYS A 753 -5.28 33.43 -12.45
C CYS A 753 -5.85 33.76 -11.06
N GLN A 754 -6.35 34.99 -10.88
CA GLN A 754 -6.83 35.57 -9.63
C GLN A 754 -5.87 35.40 -8.44
N GLY A 755 -4.58 35.70 -8.65
CA GLY A 755 -3.54 35.60 -7.64
C GLY A 755 -3.12 34.16 -7.30
N ARG A 756 -3.71 33.16 -7.96
CA ARG A 756 -3.34 31.74 -7.86
C ARG A 756 -2.41 31.39 -9.01
N ILE A 757 -1.43 30.51 -8.74
CA ILE A 757 -0.46 30.08 -9.74
C ILE A 757 -0.80 28.66 -10.20
N PHE A 758 -0.89 28.46 -11.51
CA PHE A 758 -1.12 27.15 -12.14
C PHE A 758 0.00 26.81 -13.11
N GLY A 759 0.30 25.52 -13.25
CA GLY A 759 1.26 24.99 -14.23
C GLY A 759 0.54 24.42 -15.45
N ILE A 760 1.11 24.63 -16.64
CA ILE A 760 0.57 24.09 -17.90
C ILE A 760 1.72 23.46 -18.71
N PRO A 761 1.60 22.20 -19.18
CA PRO A 761 2.63 21.56 -20.00
C PRO A 761 2.95 22.36 -21.27
N MET A 762 4.24 22.63 -21.49
CA MET A 762 4.74 23.40 -22.63
C MET A 762 4.38 22.76 -23.98
N ASP A 763 4.23 21.45 -24.04
CA ASP A 763 3.95 20.70 -25.27
C ASP A 763 2.54 20.97 -25.82
N LEU A 764 1.63 21.47 -24.98
CA LEU A 764 0.32 21.97 -25.39
C LEU A 764 0.39 23.39 -25.97
N VAL A 765 1.40 24.19 -25.60
CA VAL A 765 1.47 25.63 -25.88
C VAL A 765 2.09 25.90 -27.25
N VAL A 766 1.30 26.46 -28.16
CA VAL A 766 1.74 26.82 -29.52
C VAL A 766 2.44 28.19 -29.53
N GLU A 767 1.79 29.21 -28.97
CA GLU A 767 2.34 30.56 -28.82
C GLU A 767 1.55 31.37 -27.78
N THR A 768 2.16 32.43 -27.24
CA THR A 768 1.47 33.39 -26.37
C THR A 768 1.28 34.71 -27.12
N VAL A 769 0.09 35.30 -26.97
CA VAL A 769 -0.38 36.46 -27.71
C VAL A 769 -0.92 37.48 -26.70
N ARG A 770 -0.77 38.77 -26.99
CA ARG A 770 -1.55 39.82 -26.34
C ARG A 770 -2.59 40.32 -27.32
N LEU A 771 -3.85 40.33 -26.91
CA LEU A 771 -4.96 40.87 -27.67
C LEU A 771 -5.51 42.08 -26.94
N LYS A 772 -5.93 43.12 -27.66
CA LYS A 772 -6.80 44.11 -27.04
C LYS A 772 -8.21 43.57 -27.00
N THR A 773 -9.05 44.12 -26.13
CA THR A 773 -10.48 43.82 -26.08
C THR A 773 -11.20 44.14 -27.41
N GLU A 774 -10.67 45.06 -28.24
CA GLU A 774 -11.20 45.36 -29.58
C GLU A 774 -10.92 44.28 -30.65
N ASP A 775 -9.89 43.45 -30.45
CA ASP A 775 -9.53 42.34 -31.35
C ASP A 775 -10.30 41.04 -31.04
N ILE A 776 -11.07 41.02 -29.95
CA ILE A 776 -11.92 39.90 -29.55
C ILE A 776 -13.30 40.06 -30.19
N HIS A 777 -13.72 39.04 -30.94
CA HIS A 777 -15.00 39.04 -31.68
C HIS A 777 -15.90 37.92 -31.15
N ARG A 778 -17.15 38.26 -30.81
CA ARG A 778 -18.13 37.30 -30.29
C ARG A 778 -18.99 36.74 -31.41
N PHE A 779 -18.95 35.42 -31.62
CA PHE A 779 -19.79 34.71 -32.59
C PHE A 779 -20.69 33.71 -31.84
N LYS A 780 -22.00 33.97 -31.86
CA LYS A 780 -22.98 33.31 -30.97
C LYS A 780 -22.53 33.45 -29.51
N ASP A 781 -22.38 32.33 -28.82
CA ASP A 781 -22.06 32.25 -27.40
C ASP A 781 -20.54 32.20 -27.12
N MET A 782 -19.71 32.16 -28.16
CA MET A 782 -18.25 32.03 -28.06
C MET A 782 -17.52 33.36 -28.33
N GLU A 783 -16.51 33.67 -27.50
CA GLU A 783 -15.48 34.67 -27.77
C GLU A 783 -14.46 34.07 -28.76
N THR A 784 -13.91 34.84 -29.70
CA THR A 784 -12.95 34.38 -30.73
C THR A 784 -11.96 35.50 -31.11
N PHE A 785 -10.86 35.17 -31.79
CA PHE A 785 -10.00 36.15 -32.46
C PHE A 785 -9.40 35.59 -33.76
N VAL A 786 -8.77 36.44 -34.56
CA VAL A 786 -8.06 36.05 -35.80
C VAL A 786 -6.56 35.99 -35.56
N LEU A 787 -5.94 34.83 -35.78
CA LEU A 787 -4.51 34.59 -35.68
C LEU A 787 -3.97 34.07 -37.01
N ARG A 788 -3.30 34.96 -37.78
CA ARG A 788 -2.73 34.64 -39.11
C ARG A 788 -3.77 33.97 -40.03
N ASP A 789 -4.88 34.68 -40.24
CA ASP A 789 -6.03 34.29 -41.07
C ASP A 789 -6.83 33.05 -40.60
N ALA A 790 -6.48 32.44 -39.46
CA ALA A 790 -7.29 31.42 -38.79
C ALA A 790 -8.14 32.05 -37.68
N ILE A 791 -9.42 31.68 -37.59
CA ILE A 791 -10.29 32.02 -36.44
C ILE A 791 -9.98 31.04 -35.31
N ILE A 792 -9.65 31.57 -34.13
CA ILE A 792 -9.32 30.81 -32.92
C ILE A 792 -10.41 31.07 -31.87
N PRO A 793 -11.08 30.04 -31.32
CA PRO A 793 -12.01 30.20 -30.19
C PRO A 793 -11.27 30.59 -28.92
N ILE A 794 -11.91 31.40 -28.07
CA ILE A 794 -11.36 31.87 -26.79
C ILE A 794 -12.19 31.33 -25.62
N VAL A 795 -11.48 30.88 -24.59
CA VAL A 795 -12.00 30.56 -23.26
C VAL A 795 -11.28 31.39 -22.20
N ARG A 796 -11.93 31.69 -21.08
CA ARG A 796 -11.33 32.43 -19.95
C ARG A 796 -11.06 31.48 -18.81
N LEU A 797 -9.80 31.36 -18.40
CA LEU A 797 -9.39 30.35 -17.42
C LEU A 797 -10.10 30.51 -16.06
N ALA A 798 -10.35 31.74 -15.61
CA ALA A 798 -11.09 31.98 -14.37
C ALA A 798 -12.53 31.43 -14.41
N ARG A 799 -13.20 31.46 -15.57
CA ARG A 799 -14.52 30.82 -15.78
C ARG A 799 -14.40 29.29 -15.86
N LEU A 800 -13.31 28.80 -16.47
CA LEU A 800 -13.03 27.37 -16.63
C LEU A 800 -12.73 26.66 -15.29
N LEU A 801 -12.13 27.39 -14.34
CA LEU A 801 -11.80 26.94 -12.99
C LEU A 801 -12.86 27.30 -11.93
N ASP A 802 -14.04 27.77 -12.36
CA ASP A 802 -15.16 28.24 -11.51
C ASP A 802 -14.74 29.18 -10.35
N LEU A 803 -13.80 30.09 -10.63
CA LEU A 803 -13.24 31.00 -9.63
C LEU A 803 -14.18 32.20 -9.38
N PRO A 804 -14.33 32.67 -8.12
CA PRO A 804 -15.23 33.77 -7.79
C PRO A 804 -14.80 35.08 -8.47
N ALA A 805 -15.76 35.86 -8.97
CA ALA A 805 -15.46 37.18 -9.54
C ALA A 805 -15.00 38.15 -8.43
N GLU A 806 -13.85 38.81 -8.63
CA GLU A 806 -13.38 39.84 -7.69
C GLU A 806 -14.26 41.10 -7.76
N GLU A 807 -14.81 41.54 -6.62
CA GLU A 807 -15.50 42.82 -6.46
C GLU A 807 -14.53 44.00 -6.66
N GLY A 808 -14.28 44.37 -7.92
CA GLY A 808 -13.32 45.40 -8.30
C GLY A 808 -12.63 45.16 -9.65
N ALA A 809 -12.68 43.93 -10.18
CA ALA A 809 -12.19 43.56 -11.52
C ALA A 809 -13.11 44.06 -12.66
N SER A 810 -13.52 45.33 -12.59
CA SER A 810 -14.29 46.01 -13.62
C SER A 810 -13.37 46.39 -14.77
N GLU A 811 -13.60 45.76 -15.94
CA GLU A 811 -13.26 46.25 -17.28
C GLU A 811 -11.94 47.05 -17.37
N ALA A 812 -10.84 46.46 -16.93
CA ALA A 812 -9.52 47.05 -17.04
C ALA A 812 -9.12 47.12 -18.53
N ALA A 813 -9.34 48.28 -19.15
CA ALA A 813 -9.10 48.52 -20.58
C ALA A 813 -7.60 48.42 -20.92
N GLY A 814 -7.15 47.21 -21.25
CA GLY A 814 -5.76 46.87 -21.55
C GLY A 814 -5.64 45.57 -22.34
N ASP A 815 -4.39 45.12 -22.53
CA ASP A 815 -4.09 43.91 -23.29
C ASP A 815 -4.42 42.64 -22.49
N GLU A 816 -5.34 41.83 -22.99
CA GLU A 816 -5.65 40.47 -22.51
C GLU A 816 -4.51 39.51 -22.89
N ALA A 817 -4.04 38.71 -21.93
CA ALA A 817 -2.98 37.73 -22.16
C ALA A 817 -3.58 36.37 -22.59
N VAL A 818 -3.37 36.00 -23.85
CA VAL A 818 -3.94 34.79 -24.46
C VAL A 818 -2.86 33.75 -24.73
N MET A 819 -3.05 32.55 -24.19
CA MET A 819 -2.21 31.39 -24.46
C MET A 819 -2.87 30.52 -25.53
N VAL A 820 -2.26 30.38 -26.70
CA VAL A 820 -2.77 29.53 -27.77
C VAL A 820 -2.28 28.12 -27.54
N VAL A 821 -3.19 27.21 -27.19
CA VAL A 821 -2.90 25.79 -26.98
C VAL A 821 -3.42 24.94 -28.14
N ARG A 822 -2.89 23.71 -28.26
CA ARG A 822 -3.35 22.70 -29.22
C ARG A 822 -3.96 21.52 -28.49
N ILE A 823 -5.18 21.17 -28.87
CA ILE A 823 -5.92 20.03 -28.34
C ILE A 823 -6.30 19.16 -29.54
N GLY A 824 -5.73 17.95 -29.60
CA GLY A 824 -5.81 17.09 -30.79
C GLY A 824 -5.33 17.79 -32.07
N ARG A 825 -6.26 18.10 -32.97
CA ARG A 825 -6.01 18.81 -34.25
C ARG A 825 -6.37 20.31 -34.20
N GLU A 826 -7.06 20.76 -33.15
CA GLU A 826 -7.61 22.12 -33.06
C GLU A 826 -6.73 23.05 -32.21
N ARG A 827 -7.03 24.36 -32.24
CA ARG A 827 -6.31 25.39 -31.47
C ARG A 827 -7.32 26.20 -30.67
N VAL A 828 -7.03 26.45 -29.40
CA VAL A 828 -7.88 27.22 -28.48
C VAL A 828 -7.05 28.30 -27.82
N GLY A 829 -7.59 29.51 -27.68
CA GLY A 829 -6.99 30.60 -26.92
C GLY A 829 -7.50 30.59 -25.48
N VAL A 830 -6.62 30.41 -24.52
CA VAL A 830 -6.94 30.50 -23.08
C VAL A 830 -6.50 31.88 -22.58
N ILE A 831 -7.46 32.73 -22.21
CA ILE A 831 -7.17 33.98 -21.47
C ILE A 831 -6.72 33.63 -20.05
N VAL A 832 -5.60 34.22 -19.64
CA VAL A 832 -4.99 34.14 -18.31
C VAL A 832 -4.64 35.55 -17.84
N ASP A 833 -4.47 35.76 -16.53
CA ASP A 833 -4.23 37.11 -16.00
C ASP A 833 -2.74 37.51 -16.16
N GLY A 834 -1.85 36.52 -16.24
CA GLY A 834 -0.43 36.76 -16.55
C GLY A 834 0.36 35.50 -16.86
N PHE A 835 1.45 35.67 -17.60
CA PHE A 835 2.49 34.66 -17.79
C PHE A 835 3.60 34.86 -16.78
N ARG A 836 3.99 33.78 -16.09
CA ARG A 836 5.13 33.73 -15.15
C ARG A 836 6.27 32.94 -15.81
N GLU A 837 7.22 32.44 -15.01
CA GLU A 837 8.40 31.76 -15.54
C GLU A 837 8.11 30.37 -16.11
N ARG A 838 8.98 29.90 -17.01
CA ARG A 838 9.00 28.50 -17.45
C ARG A 838 9.92 27.73 -16.51
N MET A 839 9.49 26.55 -16.08
CA MET A 839 10.27 25.72 -15.16
C MET A 839 10.15 24.24 -15.51
N GLU A 840 11.15 23.49 -15.09
CA GLU A 840 11.21 22.03 -15.17
C GLU A 840 10.78 21.47 -13.82
N VAL A 841 9.76 20.59 -13.84
CA VAL A 841 9.16 20.00 -12.65
C VAL A 841 8.96 18.50 -12.83
N ILE A 842 8.99 17.76 -11.72
CA ILE A 842 8.55 16.37 -11.69
C ILE A 842 7.07 16.39 -11.30
N VAL A 843 6.21 15.88 -12.18
CA VAL A 843 4.77 15.79 -11.93
C VAL A 843 4.49 14.54 -11.11
N LYS A 844 3.81 14.70 -9.97
CA LYS A 844 3.24 13.60 -9.21
C LYS A 844 1.73 13.53 -9.49
N PRO A 845 1.17 12.36 -9.81
CA PRO A 845 -0.28 12.22 -9.96
C PRO A 845 -1.00 12.54 -8.63
N LEU A 846 -2.30 12.80 -8.70
CA LEU A 846 -3.14 12.88 -7.51
C LEU A 846 -3.47 11.45 -7.04
N GLU A 847 -3.29 11.18 -5.75
CA GLU A 847 -3.43 9.83 -5.17
C GLU A 847 -4.44 9.80 -4.02
N GLY A 848 -4.96 8.61 -3.73
CA GLY A 848 -5.90 8.36 -2.64
C GLY A 848 -7.20 9.14 -2.79
N VAL A 849 -7.51 10.02 -1.83
CA VAL A 849 -8.77 10.80 -1.79
C VAL A 849 -8.91 11.74 -3.00
N LEU A 850 -7.81 12.13 -3.64
CA LEU A 850 -7.79 13.03 -4.80
C LEU A 850 -7.58 12.32 -6.14
N ASP A 851 -7.45 10.98 -6.16
CA ASP A 851 -7.30 10.20 -7.39
C ASP A 851 -8.47 10.44 -8.35
N GLY A 852 -8.16 10.57 -9.65
CA GLY A 852 -9.11 10.90 -10.71
C GLY A 852 -9.89 12.19 -10.50
N MET A 853 -9.28 13.26 -9.97
CA MET A 853 -9.89 14.60 -9.91
C MET A 853 -9.80 15.29 -11.29
N PRO A 854 -10.93 15.69 -11.90
CA PRO A 854 -10.93 16.21 -13.27
C PRO A 854 -10.29 17.60 -13.37
N GLY A 855 -9.67 17.87 -14.52
CA GLY A 855 -9.02 19.13 -14.88
C GLY A 855 -7.57 19.28 -14.40
N PHE A 856 -7.01 18.26 -13.74
CA PHE A 856 -5.65 18.31 -13.18
C PHE A 856 -4.84 17.06 -13.54
N SER A 857 -3.76 17.23 -14.30
CA SER A 857 -2.86 16.12 -14.66
C SER A 857 -1.92 15.73 -13.51
N GLY A 858 -1.91 16.49 -12.41
CA GLY A 858 -1.11 16.21 -11.22
C GLY A 858 -0.65 17.46 -10.48
N THR A 859 0.38 17.29 -9.66
CA THR A 859 0.97 18.33 -8.81
C THR A 859 2.49 18.38 -8.95
N ALA A 860 3.08 19.53 -8.64
CA ALA A 860 4.52 19.73 -8.51
C ALA A 860 4.84 20.56 -7.26
N LEU A 861 6.10 20.51 -6.81
CA LEU A 861 6.59 21.34 -5.70
C LEU A 861 7.42 22.51 -6.24
N LEU A 862 7.09 23.73 -5.83
CA LEU A 862 7.84 24.94 -6.16
C LEU A 862 9.06 25.10 -5.24
N GLY A 863 10.07 25.85 -5.71
CA GLY A 863 11.29 26.15 -4.95
C GLY A 863 11.11 27.02 -3.70
N ASP A 864 9.88 27.42 -3.38
CA ASP A 864 9.49 28.07 -2.13
C ASP A 864 8.66 27.15 -1.20
N GLY A 865 8.51 25.88 -1.55
CA GLY A 865 7.77 24.87 -0.80
C GLY A 865 6.26 24.85 -1.05
N ARG A 866 5.70 25.73 -1.91
CA ARG A 866 4.28 25.68 -2.29
C ARG A 866 4.02 24.56 -3.29
N VAL A 867 2.84 23.95 -3.20
CA VAL A 867 2.34 23.00 -4.20
C VAL A 867 1.77 23.77 -5.39
N LEU A 868 2.18 23.40 -6.60
CA LEU A 868 1.63 23.86 -7.86
C LEU A 868 0.68 22.80 -8.41
N LEU A 869 -0.53 23.20 -8.79
CA LEU A 869 -1.46 22.36 -9.53
C LEU A 869 -1.16 22.46 -11.03
N ILE A 870 -1.15 21.33 -11.74
CA ILE A 870 -0.89 21.28 -13.18
C ILE A 870 -2.20 20.92 -13.90
N LEU A 871 -2.61 21.77 -14.84
CA LEU A 871 -3.90 21.70 -15.50
C LEU A 871 -3.90 20.70 -16.67
N ASP A 872 -4.91 19.83 -16.72
CA ASP A 872 -5.19 19.03 -17.92
C ASP A 872 -6.14 19.80 -18.86
N LEU A 873 -5.55 20.60 -19.75
CA LEU A 873 -6.32 21.33 -20.75
C LEU A 873 -6.91 20.44 -21.87
N GLN A 874 -6.63 19.13 -21.92
CA GLN A 874 -7.30 18.21 -22.85
C GLN A 874 -8.57 17.59 -22.25
N GLU A 875 -8.68 17.54 -20.91
CA GLU A 875 -9.91 17.16 -20.23
C GLU A 875 -10.88 18.35 -20.09
N MET A 876 -10.37 19.58 -19.92
CA MET A 876 -11.19 20.77 -19.66
C MET A 876 -11.82 21.43 -20.91
N LEU A 877 -11.41 21.10 -22.13
CA LEU A 877 -11.67 21.88 -23.36
C LEU A 877 -11.95 21.03 -24.61
#